data_AF-A6FEL8-F1
#
_entry.id   AF-A6FEL8-F1
#
_cell.length_a   1.000
_cell.length_b   1.000
_cell.length_c   1.000
_cell.angle_alpha   90.00
_cell.angle_beta   90.00
_cell.angle_gamma   90.00
#
_symmetry.space_group_name_H-M   'P 1'
#
loop_
_entity.id
_entity.type
_entity.pdbx_description
1 polymer ?
#
loop_
_entity_poly.entity_id
_entity_poly.type
_entity_poly.pdbx_seq_one_letter_code
_entity_poly.pdbx_strand_id
1 'polypeptide(L)'
;MSINRTKLVRKAFALSSLTAACLITFNAQANTFDCTDIALWDPQTTYEKKDTQVQKDGLVYINKYWATGTDVPDPDAPTWANWQKQGSCEGTGPGTGPGVDPDPTPTVALVMPKRANPVSLKVKGWPSTLAMGTISDTTPAMNTQLAATQVNSIFATQASGRDMLIEPTVITHLIKQARDIEAGSTNVVLPTIGLNTVDTNDGVAADDIVHYENLVINFQNMIRASATMQQSKDVSHANPASVVLNAGLLESWQSPEFATTYGQQNTWTVIEIKKALKEAISKETSYQVKDVDGVTSALSQLYDLTALQTEVDSLIENNIIGWVQSQNFIMKRFSPDIAFGWVAPRIDGADVHATHSGLGSVWSKASNDATAFILSIQAYKTNVLQPDFLAFDKAEDDAFSAAGLGNEVYGAKQWDTYLTYVKQVTDFLDKPAMLWQIPGGHLPSKADAIPLTQVSAAGSYFMGDKDISNSVDNIRLDVTSQALDTTVYGTSSAGSVLQPAKDYDWVTSRLRHAAYSNVFAIQWGGESSVSVTGSNWLQDKVVNYQDKAKIPLYFSGTGDETSNQITTIAQLNQDLAAAENQMDNEVFLSLQANGSYIPSTVYKWADFLAALSPMHNVGVADVKFWLMDPAIDDATNILYAKVAIAAFLAQSMKETIKYNVCDENNWSINTGEPIDYPMTASCGQLQQDYASYGEDSLGNDNPYSCPRNSKMEVSALTNATWYGAPGPLFAAPDAVLAEKGLLVNGNVGYWETSSWCNTAEAGPIEENKQVYDREKCETYPGQKAGGFVWNGIAGKSVEGCGWWGRGVIQTTGRLNFGKLNHFIGRSHVDADNIGKVIQGIQVDAAPENPLYADLDLCSEPELICSSTEHGELKWIAGIFFWMNEVQGYSNVGGPYEDWNYFTELKAYVDGGLVGDKFINDTSGIVNRGCPDDKCLKPDGVLDPVDGLKDRADNFKKALKAMGVNAT
;
A
#
# COMPACT_ATOMS: atom_id res chain seq x y z
N MET A 1 6.25 54.42 19.18
CA MET A 1 5.54 54.49 20.48
C MET A 1 5.31 53.05 20.93
N SER A 2 5.95 52.66 22.02
CA SER A 2 5.88 51.33 22.65
C SER A 2 4.52 51.11 23.31
N ILE A 3 4.02 49.86 23.34
CA ILE A 3 3.60 49.13 24.56
C ILE A 3 3.01 47.74 24.19
N ASN A 4 3.66 46.71 24.73
CA ASN A 4 3.21 45.37 25.16
C ASN A 4 2.09 44.63 24.43
N ARG A 5 2.48 43.56 23.71
CA ARG A 5 1.65 42.36 23.47
C ARG A 5 2.14 41.23 24.39
N THR A 6 1.41 40.97 25.46
CA THR A 6 1.53 39.71 26.23
C THR A 6 0.19 39.38 26.89
N LYS A 7 -0.27 38.16 26.62
CA LYS A 7 -1.32 37.36 27.30
C LYS A 7 -2.79 37.50 26.84
N LEU A 8 -3.40 36.30 26.77
CA LEU A 8 -4.74 35.88 26.33
C LEU A 8 -4.91 35.85 24.79
N VAL A 9 -5.12 34.71 24.11
CA VAL A 9 -5.74 33.42 24.50
C VAL A 9 -5.04 32.27 23.74
N ARG A 10 -4.41 31.36 24.50
CA ARG A 10 -4.08 30.01 24.04
C ARG A 10 -5.38 29.21 23.99
N LYS A 11 -5.81 28.79 22.80
CA LYS A 11 -6.65 27.60 22.51
C LYS A 11 -6.99 27.60 21.01
N ALA A 12 -6.17 26.94 20.22
CA ALA A 12 -6.51 26.50 18.87
C ALA A 12 -5.77 25.17 18.61
N PHE A 13 -6.54 24.09 18.73
CA PHE A 13 -6.43 22.79 18.07
C PHE A 13 -5.03 22.17 17.89
N ALA A 14 -4.59 21.46 18.94
CA ALA A 14 -3.89 20.19 18.77
C ALA A 14 -4.95 19.10 18.55
N LEU A 15 -5.08 18.63 17.31
CA LEU A 15 -5.86 17.42 16.97
C LEU A 15 -4.88 16.43 16.31
N SER A 16 -3.98 15.88 17.12
CA SER A 16 -3.03 14.83 16.70
C SER A 16 -2.59 14.02 17.92
N SER A 17 -3.54 13.46 18.64
CA SER A 17 -3.29 12.49 19.74
C SER A 17 -4.59 11.86 20.23
N LEU A 18 -5.33 11.20 19.34
CA LEU A 18 -6.51 10.39 19.69
C LEU A 18 -6.60 9.14 18.81
N THR A 19 -5.47 8.43 18.69
CA THR A 19 -5.38 7.07 18.12
C THR A 19 -4.63 6.12 19.06
N ALA A 20 -4.63 6.41 20.37
CA ALA A 20 -4.04 5.54 21.40
C ALA A 20 -4.94 5.38 22.63
N ALA A 21 -6.26 5.32 22.43
CA ALA A 21 -7.24 5.03 23.49
C ALA A 21 -8.44 4.17 23.03
N CYS A 22 -8.27 3.36 21.97
CA CYS A 22 -9.18 2.27 21.63
C CYS A 22 -8.37 0.97 21.43
N LEU A 23 -7.68 0.56 22.49
CA LEU A 23 -7.12 -0.77 22.62
C LEU A 23 -7.18 -1.17 24.09
N ILE A 24 -8.41 -1.19 24.63
CA ILE A 24 -8.75 -1.94 25.83
C ILE A 24 -10.09 -2.63 25.54
N THR A 25 -9.99 -3.97 25.46
CA THR A 25 -11.02 -5.00 25.65
C THR A 25 -12.13 -5.16 24.61
N PHE A 26 -11.97 -6.19 23.77
CA PHE A 26 -12.93 -7.30 23.68
C PHE A 26 -12.16 -8.62 23.76
N ASN A 27 -11.65 -8.93 24.95
CA ASN A 27 -11.52 -10.34 25.32
C ASN A 27 -12.93 -10.78 25.71
N ALA A 28 -13.44 -11.85 25.11
CA ALA A 28 -14.35 -12.71 25.84
C ALA A 28 -13.55 -13.19 27.07
N GLN A 29 -13.67 -12.50 28.20
CA GLN A 29 -13.12 -12.97 29.44
C GLN A 29 -13.73 -14.36 29.66
N ALA A 30 -12.91 -15.40 29.63
CA ALA A 30 -13.20 -16.58 30.42
C ALA A 30 -13.27 -16.06 31.86
N ASN A 31 -14.47 -15.78 32.36
CA ASN A 31 -14.66 -15.28 33.70
C ASN A 31 -14.08 -16.35 34.65
N THR A 32 -13.06 -16.01 35.43
CA THR A 32 -12.62 -16.88 36.51
C THR A 32 -13.46 -16.57 37.75
N PHE A 33 -13.98 -17.61 38.39
CA PHE A 33 -14.86 -17.53 39.55
C PHE A 33 -14.14 -18.08 40.78
N ASP A 34 -14.27 -17.39 41.91
CA ASP A 34 -14.00 -18.00 43.21
C ASP A 34 -15.13 -19.01 43.51
N CYS A 35 -14.82 -20.29 43.37
CA CYS A 35 -15.77 -21.39 43.55
C CYS A 35 -15.84 -21.91 44.99
N THR A 36 -15.18 -21.26 45.94
CA THR A 36 -15.10 -21.74 47.33
C THR A 36 -16.50 -21.85 47.97
N ASP A 37 -17.43 -20.97 47.58
CA ASP A 37 -18.81 -20.92 48.09
C ASP A 37 -19.88 -21.36 47.07
N ILE A 38 -19.49 -21.85 45.88
CA ILE A 38 -20.43 -22.35 44.86
C ILE A 38 -20.64 -23.85 45.06
N ALA A 39 -21.88 -24.29 45.23
CA ALA A 39 -22.17 -25.71 45.44
C ALA A 39 -21.84 -26.56 44.20
N LEU A 40 -21.30 -27.77 44.40
CA LEU A 40 -21.19 -28.76 43.33
C LEU A 40 -22.58 -29.14 42.80
N TRP A 41 -22.71 -29.28 41.48
CA TRP A 41 -23.95 -29.76 40.88
C TRP A 41 -24.27 -31.18 41.36
N ASP A 42 -25.52 -31.41 41.77
CA ASP A 42 -26.00 -32.66 42.34
C ASP A 42 -27.15 -33.23 41.48
N PRO A 43 -26.98 -34.44 40.90
CA PRO A 43 -28.01 -35.08 40.08
C PRO A 43 -29.29 -35.46 40.83
N GLN A 44 -29.34 -35.34 42.17
CA GLN A 44 -30.54 -35.61 42.98
C GLN A 44 -31.27 -34.34 43.42
N THR A 45 -30.75 -33.16 43.10
CA THR A 45 -31.30 -31.87 43.53
C THR A 45 -32.14 -31.22 42.41
N THR A 46 -33.25 -30.59 42.78
CA THR A 46 -34.03 -29.73 41.87
C THR A 46 -33.70 -28.26 42.14
N TYR A 47 -33.23 -27.56 41.11
CA TYR A 47 -32.84 -26.15 41.15
C TYR A 47 -34.03 -25.27 40.73
N GLU A 48 -34.97 -25.09 41.67
CA GLU A 48 -36.24 -24.41 41.38
C GLU A 48 -36.10 -22.89 41.17
N LYS A 49 -35.02 -22.30 41.70
CA LYS A 49 -34.75 -20.86 41.62
C LYS A 49 -33.90 -20.57 40.40
N LYS A 50 -34.35 -19.65 39.54
CA LYS A 50 -33.56 -19.11 38.43
C LYS A 50 -32.29 -18.43 38.95
N ASP A 51 -31.23 -18.45 38.16
CA ASP A 51 -29.94 -17.81 38.46
C ASP A 51 -29.18 -18.45 39.63
N THR A 52 -29.51 -19.71 39.96
CA THR A 52 -28.76 -20.56 40.88
C THR A 52 -27.46 -21.01 40.22
N GLN A 53 -26.34 -20.76 40.90
CA GLN A 53 -25.01 -21.15 40.45
C GLN A 53 -24.63 -22.51 41.01
N VAL A 54 -24.04 -23.34 40.16
CA VAL A 54 -23.43 -24.62 40.52
C VAL A 54 -22.07 -24.73 39.86
N GLN A 55 -21.18 -25.53 40.44
CA GLN A 55 -19.93 -25.91 39.80
C GLN A 55 -19.94 -27.38 39.39
N LYS A 56 -19.37 -27.67 38.22
CA LYS A 56 -19.15 -29.02 37.70
C LYS A 56 -17.92 -29.01 36.81
N ASP A 57 -17.01 -29.95 37.02
CA ASP A 57 -15.76 -30.12 36.25
C ASP A 57 -14.88 -28.85 36.17
N GLY A 58 -14.79 -28.11 37.29
CA GLY A 58 -14.01 -26.88 37.37
C GLY A 58 -14.61 -25.68 36.63
N LEU A 59 -15.87 -25.78 36.21
CA LEU A 59 -16.62 -24.73 35.53
C LEU A 59 -17.87 -24.34 36.33
N VAL A 60 -18.21 -23.05 36.28
CA VAL A 60 -19.42 -22.49 36.90
C VAL A 60 -20.52 -22.40 35.86
N TYR A 61 -21.71 -22.86 36.23
CA TYR A 61 -22.91 -22.77 35.44
C TYR A 61 -24.00 -22.06 36.22
N ILE A 62 -24.89 -21.37 35.49
CA ILE A 62 -26.07 -20.73 36.03
C ILE A 62 -27.31 -21.25 35.30
N ASN A 63 -28.38 -21.58 36.02
CA ASN A 63 -29.61 -22.03 35.38
C ASN A 63 -30.45 -20.85 34.85
N LYS A 64 -30.80 -20.88 33.56
CA LYS A 64 -31.65 -19.87 32.91
C LYS A 64 -33.12 -19.99 33.34
N TYR A 65 -33.54 -21.20 33.72
CA TYR A 65 -34.90 -21.58 34.10
C TYR A 65 -34.87 -22.64 35.21
N TRP A 66 -36.04 -23.12 35.64
CA TRP A 66 -36.16 -24.29 36.50
C TRP A 66 -35.41 -25.49 35.90
N ALA A 67 -34.52 -26.12 36.66
CA ALA A 67 -33.69 -27.23 36.20
C ALA A 67 -33.72 -28.39 37.21
N THR A 68 -33.77 -29.63 36.74
CA THR A 68 -33.66 -30.82 37.59
C THR A 68 -32.25 -31.40 37.55
N GLY A 69 -31.93 -32.30 38.49
CA GLY A 69 -30.69 -33.08 38.45
C GLY A 69 -30.55 -34.02 37.23
N THR A 70 -31.53 -34.07 36.33
CA THR A 70 -31.42 -34.71 35.00
C THR A 70 -30.97 -33.74 33.90
N ASP A 71 -31.08 -32.43 34.13
CA ASP A 71 -30.53 -31.40 33.24
C ASP A 71 -29.07 -31.20 33.61
N VAL A 72 -28.17 -31.90 32.93
CA VAL A 72 -26.74 -31.88 33.25
C VAL A 72 -26.08 -30.62 32.67
N PRO A 73 -25.34 -29.82 33.46
CA PRO A 73 -24.54 -28.72 32.95
C PRO A 73 -23.43 -29.23 32.02
N ASP A 74 -23.38 -28.67 30.80
CA ASP A 74 -22.47 -29.05 29.73
C ASP A 74 -21.91 -27.76 29.09
N PRO A 75 -20.57 -27.61 28.95
CA PRO A 75 -19.97 -26.41 28.40
C PRO A 75 -20.29 -26.17 26.93
N ASP A 76 -20.67 -27.21 26.18
CA ASP A 76 -20.97 -27.16 24.75
C ASP A 76 -22.49 -27.21 24.48
N ALA A 77 -23.30 -27.05 25.54
CA ALA A 77 -24.74 -27.08 25.42
C ALA A 77 -25.26 -25.95 24.50
N PRO A 78 -26.26 -26.24 23.65
CA PRO A 78 -26.82 -25.23 22.76
C PRO A 78 -27.45 -24.07 23.54
N THR A 79 -27.60 -22.92 22.90
CA THR A 79 -28.04 -21.66 23.54
C THR A 79 -29.42 -21.74 24.22
N TRP A 80 -30.26 -22.73 23.91
CA TRP A 80 -31.55 -22.96 24.54
C TRP A 80 -31.53 -23.90 25.76
N ALA A 81 -30.38 -24.46 26.13
CA ALA A 81 -30.25 -25.35 27.29
C ALA A 81 -30.52 -24.65 28.63
N ASN A 82 -30.97 -25.43 29.63
CA ASN A 82 -31.32 -24.93 30.96
C ASN A 82 -30.12 -24.33 31.71
N TRP A 83 -28.89 -24.79 31.43
CA TRP A 83 -27.66 -24.29 32.05
C TRP A 83 -26.86 -23.42 31.08
N GLN A 84 -26.27 -22.34 31.61
CA GLN A 84 -25.34 -21.48 30.90
C GLN A 84 -23.99 -21.49 31.58
N LYS A 85 -22.93 -21.84 30.85
CA LYS A 85 -21.55 -21.68 31.33
C LYS A 85 -21.29 -20.21 31.62
N GLN A 86 -20.76 -19.92 32.80
CA GLN A 86 -20.35 -18.59 33.21
C GLN A 86 -18.84 -18.42 33.13
N GLY A 87 -18.08 -19.47 33.48
CA GLY A 87 -16.63 -19.36 33.61
C GLY A 87 -15.96 -20.55 34.29
N SER A 88 -14.69 -20.41 34.67
CA SER A 88 -13.88 -21.47 35.29
C SER A 88 -13.55 -21.16 36.76
N CYS A 89 -13.42 -22.17 37.62
CA CYS A 89 -13.05 -22.01 39.03
C CYS A 89 -11.55 -21.71 39.22
N GLU A 90 -11.21 -20.78 40.13
CA GLU A 90 -9.80 -20.49 40.45
C GLU A 90 -9.18 -21.58 41.36
N GLY A 91 -8.15 -22.26 40.84
CA GLY A 91 -7.09 -22.93 41.59
C GLY A 91 -7.47 -23.97 42.65
N THR A 92 -7.79 -25.22 42.27
CA THR A 92 -7.40 -26.44 43.02
C THR A 92 -7.39 -27.68 42.10
N GLY A 93 -6.24 -28.36 41.99
CA GLY A 93 -6.15 -29.70 41.36
C GLY A 93 -4.71 -30.13 41.02
N PRO A 94 -4.22 -31.30 41.48
CA PRO A 94 -2.80 -31.64 41.57
C PRO A 94 -2.23 -32.35 40.33
N GLY A 95 -0.90 -32.30 40.19
CA GLY A 95 -0.17 -32.74 39.01
C GLY A 95 -0.22 -34.23 38.68
N THR A 96 -0.21 -34.48 37.37
CA THR A 96 0.46 -35.60 36.70
C THR A 96 0.99 -35.09 35.36
N GLY A 97 2.31 -34.93 35.21
CA GLY A 97 2.94 -34.78 33.89
C GLY A 97 3.33 -36.16 33.31
N PRO A 98 4.01 -36.23 32.16
CA PRO A 98 4.23 -35.18 31.16
C PRO A 98 3.78 -35.62 29.75
N GLY A 99 2.91 -34.84 29.12
CA GLY A 99 2.83 -34.75 27.66
C GLY A 99 3.22 -33.32 27.33
N VAL A 100 4.43 -33.12 26.82
CA VAL A 100 4.88 -31.80 26.36
C VAL A 100 4.17 -31.56 25.04
N ASP A 101 3.02 -30.90 25.11
CA ASP A 101 2.50 -30.14 23.99
C ASP A 101 2.80 -28.68 24.33
N PRO A 102 3.55 -27.94 23.50
CA PRO A 102 3.74 -26.51 23.72
C PRO A 102 2.38 -25.82 23.56
N ASP A 103 1.78 -25.47 24.70
CA ASP A 103 0.58 -24.65 24.79
C ASP A 103 0.82 -23.34 24.01
N PRO A 104 0.07 -23.06 22.94
CA PRO A 104 0.23 -21.81 22.22
C PRO A 104 -0.26 -20.69 23.15
N THR A 105 0.68 -19.84 23.55
CA THR A 105 0.41 -18.56 24.17
C THR A 105 -0.67 -17.86 23.33
N PRO A 106 -1.75 -17.30 23.91
CA PRO A 106 -2.81 -16.69 23.14
C PRO A 106 -2.27 -15.42 22.47
N THR A 107 -1.73 -15.57 21.26
CA THR A 107 -1.44 -14.47 20.36
C THR A 107 -2.78 -13.91 19.91
N VAL A 108 -3.03 -12.63 20.19
CA VAL A 108 -4.10 -11.90 19.51
C VAL A 108 -3.75 -11.97 18.02
N ALA A 109 -4.51 -12.76 17.26
CA ALA A 109 -4.25 -12.91 15.83
C ALA A 109 -4.32 -11.53 15.16
N LEU A 110 -3.20 -11.07 14.60
CA LEU A 110 -3.17 -9.80 13.88
C LEU A 110 -4.05 -9.91 12.62
N VAL A 111 -4.81 -8.86 12.33
CA VAL A 111 -5.60 -8.81 11.10
C VAL A 111 -4.76 -8.20 9.99
N MET A 112 -4.86 -8.78 8.79
CA MET A 112 -4.19 -8.27 7.58
C MET A 112 -4.57 -6.80 7.38
N PRO A 113 -3.59 -5.90 7.16
CA PRO A 113 -3.88 -4.49 6.98
C PRO A 113 -4.60 -4.24 5.66
N LYS A 114 -5.64 -3.42 5.69
CA LYS A 114 -6.25 -2.78 4.52
C LYS A 114 -6.07 -1.28 4.67
N ARG A 115 -5.34 -0.64 3.75
CA ARG A 115 -5.00 0.78 3.86
C ARG A 115 -5.87 1.63 2.96
N ALA A 116 -6.30 2.77 3.47
CA ALA A 116 -6.95 3.82 2.69
C ALA A 116 -5.95 4.55 1.78
N ASN A 117 -4.72 4.78 2.29
CA ASN A 117 -3.63 5.45 1.58
C ASN A 117 -2.37 4.57 1.56
N PRO A 118 -1.54 4.68 0.50
CA PRO A 118 -0.24 4.01 0.46
C PRO A 118 0.67 4.39 1.64
N VAL A 119 1.71 3.59 1.89
CA VAL A 119 2.79 3.98 2.80
C VAL A 119 3.59 5.12 2.15
N SER A 120 3.94 6.15 2.93
CA SER A 120 4.85 7.19 2.46
C SER A 120 6.24 6.60 2.19
N LEU A 121 6.71 6.71 0.95
CA LEU A 121 8.03 6.20 0.53
C LEU A 121 9.15 7.24 0.66
N LYS A 122 8.86 8.36 1.33
CA LYS A 122 9.82 9.42 1.56
C LYS A 122 10.74 9.07 2.73
N VAL A 123 11.99 8.76 2.42
CA VAL A 123 13.04 8.51 3.40
C VAL A 123 14.12 9.58 3.27
N LYS A 124 14.55 10.15 4.40
CA LYS A 124 15.58 11.22 4.40
C LYS A 124 16.87 10.73 3.74
N GLY A 125 17.44 11.57 2.88
CA GLY A 125 18.64 11.28 2.09
C GLY A 125 18.38 10.51 0.78
N TRP A 126 17.20 9.92 0.59
CA TRP A 126 16.86 9.15 -0.61
C TRP A 126 16.11 10.00 -1.64
N PRO A 127 16.28 9.72 -2.95
CA PRO A 127 15.62 10.47 -4.02
C PRO A 127 14.09 10.26 -4.01
N SER A 128 13.38 11.07 -4.81
CA SER A 128 11.93 10.91 -5.04
C SER A 128 11.56 9.84 -6.06
N THR A 129 12.53 9.01 -6.44
CA THR A 129 12.38 7.89 -7.39
C THR A 129 12.93 6.60 -6.77
N LEU A 130 12.46 5.43 -7.21
CA LEU A 130 12.97 4.15 -6.73
C LEU A 130 14.49 4.08 -6.89
N ALA A 131 15.20 3.91 -5.78
CA ALA A 131 16.65 4.03 -5.75
C ALA A 131 17.33 2.69 -6.08
N MET A 132 18.42 2.76 -6.86
CA MET A 132 19.27 1.62 -7.16
C MET A 132 20.59 1.74 -6.41
N GLY A 133 20.97 0.71 -5.68
CA GLY A 133 22.24 0.66 -4.94
C GLY A 133 23.08 -0.57 -5.25
N THR A 134 24.35 -0.55 -4.87
CA THR A 134 25.27 -1.68 -5.11
C THR A 134 26.30 -1.82 -3.99
N ILE A 135 26.78 -3.04 -3.75
CA ILE A 135 27.88 -3.28 -2.81
C ILE A 135 29.15 -2.55 -3.25
N SER A 136 29.95 -2.12 -2.28
CA SER A 136 31.24 -1.49 -2.48
C SER A 136 32.37 -2.17 -1.72
N ASP A 137 33.57 -2.11 -2.30
CA ASP A 137 34.84 -2.51 -1.69
C ASP A 137 35.44 -1.43 -0.76
N THR A 138 34.81 -0.25 -0.67
CA THR A 138 35.30 0.94 0.06
C THR A 138 36.62 1.53 -0.46
N THR A 139 37.05 1.18 -1.67
CA THR A 139 38.31 1.65 -2.24
C THR A 139 38.13 2.53 -3.47
N PRO A 140 39.08 3.43 -3.80
CA PRO A 140 38.98 4.25 -4.99
C PRO A 140 39.02 3.48 -6.33
N ALA A 141 39.38 2.20 -6.32
CA ALA A 141 39.64 1.42 -7.53
C ALA A 141 38.40 1.30 -8.43
N MET A 142 37.21 1.23 -7.84
CA MET A 142 35.95 1.06 -8.56
C MET A 142 35.21 2.38 -8.85
N ASN A 143 35.72 3.53 -8.40
CA ASN A 143 34.95 4.79 -8.43
C ASN A 143 34.52 5.21 -9.85
N THR A 144 35.41 5.07 -10.85
CA THR A 144 35.06 5.39 -12.24
C THR A 144 33.97 4.47 -12.78
N GLN A 145 34.01 3.18 -12.43
CA GLN A 145 32.98 2.23 -12.85
C GLN A 145 31.64 2.49 -12.14
N LEU A 146 31.68 2.74 -10.83
CA LEU A 146 30.50 3.08 -10.03
C LEU A 146 29.87 4.40 -10.46
N ALA A 147 30.66 5.39 -10.88
CA ALA A 147 30.13 6.64 -11.42
C ALA A 147 29.34 6.40 -12.73
N ALA A 148 29.84 5.49 -13.58
CA ALA A 148 29.20 5.17 -14.85
C ALA A 148 27.87 4.41 -14.71
N THR A 149 27.60 3.76 -13.57
CA THR A 149 26.32 3.07 -13.34
C THR A 149 25.20 4.01 -12.94
N GLN A 150 25.52 5.26 -12.53
CA GLN A 150 24.56 6.24 -12.02
C GLN A 150 23.72 5.72 -10.83
N VAL A 151 24.26 4.82 -10.00
CA VAL A 151 23.57 4.36 -8.78
C VAL A 151 23.28 5.50 -7.81
N ASN A 152 22.22 5.35 -7.01
CA ASN A 152 21.83 6.30 -5.98
C ASN A 152 22.49 6.01 -4.63
N SER A 153 22.98 4.79 -4.42
CA SER A 153 23.65 4.40 -3.19
C SER A 153 24.76 3.38 -3.42
N ILE A 154 25.72 3.37 -2.50
CA ILE A 154 26.68 2.28 -2.34
C ILE A 154 26.60 1.77 -0.91
N PHE A 155 26.88 0.49 -0.69
CA PHE A 155 26.82 -0.07 0.66
C PHE A 155 28.02 -0.94 1.02
N ALA A 156 28.31 -1.00 2.32
CA ALA A 156 29.29 -1.90 2.93
C ALA A 156 28.92 -2.16 4.40
N THR A 157 29.43 -3.26 4.95
CA THR A 157 29.12 -3.69 6.32
C THR A 157 30.24 -3.32 7.30
N GLN A 158 29.87 -2.65 8.38
CA GLN A 158 30.72 -2.40 9.54
C GLN A 158 30.45 -3.48 10.59
N ALA A 159 31.48 -4.27 10.90
CA ALA A 159 31.43 -5.30 11.93
C ALA A 159 31.23 -4.71 13.34
N SER A 160 30.66 -5.49 14.26
CA SER A 160 30.35 -5.08 15.64
C SER A 160 31.56 -4.83 16.51
N GLY A 161 32.63 -5.60 16.29
CA GLY A 161 33.80 -5.64 17.16
C GLY A 161 33.60 -6.44 18.45
N ARG A 162 32.36 -6.84 18.78
CA ARG A 162 31.96 -7.64 19.95
C ARG A 162 32.53 -7.15 21.29
N ASP A 163 33.67 -7.70 21.68
CA ASP A 163 34.40 -7.45 22.93
C ASP A 163 35.57 -6.47 22.74
N MET A 164 35.71 -5.89 21.54
CA MET A 164 36.75 -4.94 21.19
C MET A 164 36.19 -3.59 20.77
N LEU A 165 36.82 -2.53 21.27
CA LEU A 165 36.60 -1.17 20.76
C LEU A 165 37.23 -1.04 19.38
N ILE A 166 36.43 -0.61 18.40
CA ILE A 166 36.86 -0.46 17.00
C ILE A 166 36.74 1.00 16.55
N GLU A 167 37.52 1.34 15.52
CA GLU A 167 37.38 2.61 14.80
C GLU A 167 36.47 2.41 13.58
N PRO A 168 35.56 3.36 13.28
CA PRO A 168 34.57 3.27 12.19
C PRO A 168 35.22 3.56 10.82
N THR A 169 36.23 2.77 10.47
CA THR A 169 37.05 2.93 9.27
C THR A 169 36.27 2.63 7.99
N VAL A 170 35.44 1.57 7.97
CA VAL A 170 34.57 1.24 6.82
C VAL A 170 33.62 2.39 6.53
N ILE A 171 33.00 2.96 7.57
CA ILE A 171 32.10 4.11 7.46
C ILE A 171 32.82 5.32 6.84
N THR A 172 34.00 5.66 7.36
CA THR A 172 34.77 6.80 6.87
C THR A 172 35.19 6.62 5.40
N HIS A 173 35.63 5.41 5.03
CA HIS A 173 36.02 5.11 3.66
C HIS A 173 34.83 5.08 2.70
N LEU A 174 33.69 4.50 3.09
CA LEU A 174 32.51 4.46 2.23
C LEU A 174 31.94 5.86 1.98
N ILE A 175 31.84 6.71 3.02
CA ILE A 175 31.41 8.10 2.86
C ILE A 175 32.34 8.85 1.92
N LYS A 176 33.66 8.68 2.08
CA LYS A 176 34.64 9.29 1.18
C LYS A 176 34.44 8.81 -0.27
N GLN A 177 34.28 7.51 -0.45
CA GLN A 177 34.14 6.91 -1.77
C GLN A 177 32.86 7.38 -2.47
N ALA A 178 31.74 7.47 -1.75
CA ALA A 178 30.48 7.98 -2.28
C ALA A 178 30.65 9.40 -2.87
N ARG A 179 31.31 10.30 -2.14
CA ARG A 179 31.64 11.65 -2.62
C ARG A 179 32.59 11.67 -3.80
N ASP A 180 33.58 10.78 -3.81
CA ASP A 180 34.52 10.69 -4.92
C ASP A 180 33.82 10.18 -6.21
N ILE A 181 32.77 9.36 -6.09
CA ILE A 181 31.95 8.87 -7.22
C ILE A 181 31.08 9.99 -7.81
N GLU A 182 30.52 10.86 -6.97
CA GLU A 182 29.66 11.97 -7.40
C GLU A 182 30.32 12.91 -8.40
N ALA A 183 31.66 13.03 -8.37
CA ALA A 183 32.40 13.82 -9.36
C ALA A 183 32.20 13.35 -10.81
N GLY A 184 31.76 12.11 -11.03
CA GLY A 184 31.45 11.54 -12.34
C GLY A 184 30.01 11.04 -12.50
N SER A 185 29.12 11.29 -11.53
CA SER A 185 27.72 10.84 -11.53
C SER A 185 26.76 12.03 -11.66
N THR A 186 25.57 11.80 -12.20
CA THR A 186 24.46 12.78 -12.21
C THR A 186 23.65 12.74 -10.92
N ASN A 187 23.81 11.67 -10.14
CA ASN A 187 23.09 11.42 -8.89
C ASN A 187 23.99 11.68 -7.68
N VAL A 188 23.39 12.24 -6.62
CA VAL A 188 23.95 12.16 -5.26
C VAL A 188 24.01 10.70 -4.85
N VAL A 189 25.14 10.26 -4.30
CA VAL A 189 25.38 8.86 -3.93
C VAL A 189 25.32 8.73 -2.42
N LEU A 190 24.27 8.09 -1.90
CA LEU A 190 24.09 7.91 -0.47
C LEU A 190 24.86 6.68 0.03
N PRO A 191 25.85 6.83 0.92
CA PRO A 191 26.50 5.68 1.56
C PRO A 191 25.52 5.01 2.53
N THR A 192 25.26 3.72 2.33
CA THR A 192 24.38 2.90 3.18
C THR A 192 25.20 1.90 3.98
N ILE A 193 25.13 1.95 5.30
CA ILE A 193 25.97 1.15 6.20
C ILE A 193 25.17 -0.02 6.73
N GLY A 194 25.58 -1.25 6.42
CA GLY A 194 25.19 -2.41 7.21
C GLY A 194 25.90 -2.33 8.57
N LEU A 195 25.20 -1.99 9.64
CA LEU A 195 25.80 -1.81 10.96
C LEU A 195 25.43 -2.99 11.86
N ASN A 196 26.40 -3.88 12.07
CA ASN A 196 26.28 -4.93 13.06
C ASN A 196 26.66 -4.35 14.42
N THR A 197 25.76 -4.41 15.39
CA THR A 197 25.99 -3.99 16.77
C THR A 197 26.18 -5.17 17.72
N VAL A 198 25.99 -6.38 17.20
CA VAL A 198 26.28 -7.68 17.81
C VAL A 198 26.80 -8.63 16.74
N ASP A 199 27.41 -9.74 17.13
CA ASP A 199 27.74 -10.86 16.27
C ASP A 199 26.52 -11.75 16.06
N THR A 200 26.00 -11.73 14.84
CA THR A 200 24.82 -12.50 14.45
C THR A 200 25.15 -13.96 14.14
N ASN A 201 26.42 -14.36 14.17
CA ASN A 201 26.83 -15.76 14.01
C ASN A 201 26.71 -16.57 15.31
N ASP A 202 26.54 -15.91 16.47
CA ASP A 202 26.41 -16.54 17.78
C ASP A 202 24.93 -16.81 18.16
N GLY A 203 24.16 -17.34 17.21
CA GLY A 203 22.74 -17.62 17.38
C GLY A 203 21.93 -16.38 17.71
N VAL A 204 21.41 -16.30 18.94
CA VAL A 204 20.61 -15.16 19.41
C VAL A 204 21.42 -13.97 19.92
N ALA A 205 22.76 -14.01 19.80
CA ALA A 205 23.69 -12.99 20.30
C ALA A 205 23.66 -12.82 21.84
N ALA A 206 23.53 -13.94 22.55
CA ALA A 206 23.51 -13.95 24.02
C ALA A 206 24.79 -13.35 24.60
N ASP A 207 25.94 -13.68 24.02
CA ASP A 207 27.23 -13.23 24.53
C ASP A 207 27.41 -11.71 24.46
N ASP A 208 26.86 -11.07 23.44
CA ASP A 208 26.98 -9.62 23.23
C ASP A 208 25.96 -8.79 24.02
N ILE A 209 24.79 -9.37 24.31
CA ILE A 209 23.66 -8.63 24.90
C ILE A 209 23.57 -8.86 26.41
N VAL A 210 23.84 -10.07 26.89
CA VAL A 210 23.68 -10.44 28.30
C VAL A 210 24.95 -10.15 29.10
N HIS A 211 26.14 -10.32 28.51
CA HIS A 211 27.40 -10.03 29.21
C HIS A 211 27.65 -8.53 29.26
N TYR A 212 27.65 -8.00 30.49
CA TYR A 212 27.70 -6.56 30.75
C TYR A 212 28.89 -5.85 30.08
N GLU A 213 30.08 -6.46 30.08
CA GLU A 213 31.28 -5.84 29.50
C GLU A 213 31.17 -5.69 27.98
N ASN A 214 30.72 -6.75 27.28
CA ASN A 214 30.48 -6.73 25.84
C ASN A 214 29.37 -5.73 25.49
N LEU A 215 28.27 -5.74 26.26
CA LEU A 215 27.16 -4.81 26.08
C LEU A 215 27.62 -3.33 26.14
N VAL A 216 28.49 -2.98 27.10
CA VAL A 216 29.06 -1.63 27.19
C VAL A 216 29.91 -1.31 25.95
N ILE A 217 30.77 -2.23 25.52
CA ILE A 217 31.65 -2.03 24.35
C ILE A 217 30.84 -1.89 23.06
N ASN A 218 29.83 -2.71 22.86
CA ASN A 218 28.92 -2.65 21.71
C ASN A 218 28.20 -1.28 21.63
N PHE A 219 27.75 -0.73 22.77
CA PHE A 219 27.21 0.64 22.80
C PHE A 219 28.26 1.70 22.49
N GLN A 220 29.50 1.56 22.98
CA GLN A 220 30.59 2.48 22.64
C GLN A 220 30.85 2.48 21.12
N ASN A 221 30.95 1.31 20.50
CA ASN A 221 31.17 1.18 19.05
C ASN A 221 30.04 1.82 18.24
N MET A 222 28.78 1.59 18.63
CA MET A 222 27.63 2.20 17.96
C MET A 222 27.59 3.73 18.11
N ILE A 223 27.95 4.27 19.30
CA ILE A 223 28.05 5.73 19.52
C ILE A 223 29.11 6.34 18.59
N ARG A 224 30.29 5.70 18.48
CA ARG A 224 31.38 6.15 17.59
C ARG A 224 30.96 6.15 16.13
N ALA A 225 30.32 5.06 15.67
CA ALA A 225 29.79 4.94 14.32
C ALA A 225 28.77 6.05 14.02
N SER A 226 27.79 6.23 14.90
CA SER A 226 26.72 7.22 14.76
C SER A 226 27.26 8.65 14.70
N ALA A 227 28.15 9.01 15.63
CA ALA A 227 28.75 10.34 15.63
C ALA A 227 29.63 10.59 14.39
N THR A 228 30.37 9.59 13.92
CA THR A 228 31.19 9.70 12.70
C THR A 228 30.33 9.96 11.46
N MET A 229 29.21 9.25 11.30
CA MET A 229 28.25 9.52 10.21
C MET A 229 27.66 10.91 10.33
N GLN A 230 27.24 11.33 11.53
CA GLN A 230 26.64 12.64 11.76
C GLN A 230 27.60 13.80 11.46
N GLN A 231 28.87 13.68 11.84
CA GLN A 231 29.89 14.71 11.54
C GLN A 231 30.28 14.76 10.07
N SER A 232 29.88 13.77 9.28
CA SER A 232 30.06 13.80 7.83
C SER A 232 29.01 14.66 7.12
N LYS A 233 28.12 15.36 7.82
CA LYS A 233 27.15 16.27 7.20
C LYS A 233 27.83 17.48 6.57
N ASP A 234 27.36 17.88 5.39
CA ASP A 234 27.72 19.15 4.74
C ASP A 234 26.53 19.76 4.00
N VAL A 235 26.74 20.87 3.27
CA VAL A 235 25.66 21.60 2.59
C VAL A 235 25.00 20.81 1.44
N SER A 236 25.78 19.94 0.78
CA SER A 236 25.29 19.07 -0.29
C SER A 236 24.76 17.75 0.25
N HIS A 237 25.23 17.32 1.41
CA HIS A 237 24.89 16.05 2.06
C HIS A 237 24.23 16.30 3.42
N ALA A 238 23.05 16.92 3.40
CA ALA A 238 22.29 17.20 4.63
C ALA A 238 21.94 15.92 5.41
N ASN A 239 21.81 14.79 4.71
CA ASN A 239 21.67 13.44 5.26
C ASN A 239 22.87 12.62 4.74
N PRO A 240 24.00 12.56 5.47
CA PRO A 240 25.27 12.09 4.90
C PRO A 240 25.42 10.57 4.79
N ALA A 241 24.49 9.79 5.35
CA ALA A 241 24.45 8.33 5.22
C ALA A 241 23.06 7.76 5.53
N SER A 242 22.89 6.47 5.30
CA SER A 242 21.78 5.64 5.80
C SER A 242 22.32 4.37 6.47
N VAL A 243 21.54 3.73 7.34
CA VAL A 243 21.97 2.57 8.14
C VAL A 243 20.94 1.44 8.10
N VAL A 244 21.43 0.23 7.90
CA VAL A 244 20.66 -1.01 8.08
C VAL A 244 21.24 -1.75 9.29
N LEU A 245 20.42 -1.96 10.32
CA LEU A 245 20.86 -2.54 11.58
C LEU A 245 20.76 -4.08 11.57
N ASN A 246 21.84 -4.72 12.00
CA ASN A 246 21.87 -6.11 12.46
C ASN A 246 21.24 -7.12 11.49
N ALA A 247 21.77 -7.21 10.28
CA ALA A 247 21.31 -8.19 9.29
C ALA A 247 21.38 -9.62 9.85
N GLY A 248 20.27 -10.36 9.71
CA GLY A 248 20.11 -11.73 10.22
C GLY A 248 19.73 -11.87 11.70
N LEU A 249 19.80 -10.80 12.51
CA LEU A 249 19.54 -10.91 13.97
C LEU A 249 18.07 -11.19 14.29
N LEU A 250 17.13 -10.46 13.67
CA LEU A 250 15.70 -10.68 13.96
C LEU A 250 15.22 -12.04 13.46
N GLU A 251 15.85 -12.57 12.41
CA GLU A 251 15.63 -13.93 11.93
C GLU A 251 16.12 -14.96 12.96
N SER A 252 17.35 -14.81 13.48
CA SER A 252 17.88 -15.74 14.49
C SER A 252 17.06 -15.74 15.79
N TRP A 253 16.46 -14.60 16.13
CA TRP A 253 15.59 -14.45 17.29
C TRP A 253 14.20 -15.11 17.15
N GLN A 254 13.82 -15.60 15.97
CA GLN A 254 12.62 -16.42 15.83
C GLN A 254 12.81 -17.87 16.32
N SER A 255 14.04 -18.23 16.72
CA SER A 255 14.33 -19.54 17.28
C SER A 255 13.81 -19.70 18.72
N PRO A 256 13.55 -20.94 19.19
CA PRO A 256 13.17 -21.21 20.58
C PRO A 256 14.22 -20.77 21.62
N GLU A 257 15.48 -20.61 21.20
CA GLU A 257 16.57 -20.13 22.03
C GLU A 257 16.32 -18.69 22.51
N PHE A 258 15.67 -17.85 21.70
CA PHE A 258 15.36 -16.46 22.07
C PHE A 258 14.53 -16.38 23.35
N ALA A 259 13.47 -17.17 23.43
CA ALA A 259 12.60 -17.21 24.61
C ALA A 259 13.33 -17.75 25.85
N THR A 260 14.26 -18.68 25.65
CA THR A 260 15.08 -19.24 26.74
C THR A 260 16.09 -18.24 27.28
N THR A 261 16.72 -17.47 26.39
CA THR A 261 17.77 -16.49 26.74
C THR A 261 17.17 -15.19 27.28
N TYR A 262 16.18 -14.63 26.59
CA TYR A 262 15.66 -13.29 26.88
C TYR A 262 14.31 -13.29 27.59
N GLY A 263 13.66 -14.44 27.73
CA GLY A 263 12.29 -14.55 28.26
C GLY A 263 11.24 -14.27 27.19
N GLN A 264 10.02 -13.99 27.62
CA GLN A 264 8.87 -13.73 26.74
C GLN A 264 8.07 -12.52 27.22
N GLN A 265 7.04 -12.13 26.47
CA GLN A 265 6.23 -10.97 26.79
C GLN A 265 5.71 -11.03 28.25
N ASN A 266 5.89 -9.93 28.99
CA ASN A 266 5.59 -9.76 30.42
C ASN A 266 6.52 -10.51 31.39
N THR A 267 7.43 -11.37 30.92
CA THR A 267 8.39 -12.13 31.74
C THR A 267 9.81 -12.10 31.17
N TRP A 268 10.22 -10.94 30.64
CA TRP A 268 11.55 -10.74 30.08
C TRP A 268 12.66 -10.87 31.13
N THR A 269 13.79 -11.48 30.74
CA THR A 269 15.02 -11.52 31.52
C THR A 269 15.52 -10.10 31.78
N VAL A 270 15.91 -9.84 33.04
CA VAL A 270 16.49 -8.55 33.43
C VAL A 270 17.91 -8.44 32.89
N ILE A 271 18.19 -7.37 32.15
CA ILE A 271 19.52 -7.05 31.59
C ILE A 271 19.83 -5.59 31.95
N GLU A 272 21.03 -5.27 32.46
CA GLU A 272 21.37 -3.93 32.96
C GLU A 272 21.60 -2.88 31.84
N ILE A 273 20.70 -2.79 30.84
CA ILE A 273 20.82 -1.94 29.65
C ILE A 273 21.03 -0.46 29.99
N LYS A 274 20.23 0.11 30.91
CA LYS A 274 20.34 1.54 31.27
C LYS A 274 21.72 1.88 31.78
N LYS A 275 22.24 1.03 32.66
CA LYS A 275 23.52 1.22 33.31
C LYS A 275 24.65 1.08 32.29
N ALA A 276 24.60 0.05 31.45
CA ALA A 276 25.58 -0.16 30.40
C ALA A 276 25.63 1.00 29.39
N LEU A 277 24.47 1.47 28.92
CA LEU A 277 24.38 2.59 27.98
C LEU A 277 24.93 3.90 28.59
N LYS A 278 24.58 4.21 29.85
CA LYS A 278 25.09 5.41 30.54
C LYS A 278 26.60 5.32 30.78
N GLU A 279 27.11 4.13 31.08
CA GLU A 279 28.55 3.88 31.20
C GLU A 279 29.27 4.08 29.85
N ALA A 280 28.72 3.55 28.75
CA ALA A 280 29.25 3.75 27.41
C ALA A 280 29.31 5.24 27.03
N ILE A 281 28.22 5.99 27.23
CA ILE A 281 28.19 7.44 27.02
C ILE A 281 29.28 8.15 27.84
N SER A 282 29.48 7.74 29.09
CA SER A 282 30.51 8.34 29.96
C SER A 282 31.92 8.04 29.46
N LYS A 283 32.18 6.80 29.03
CA LYS A 283 33.50 6.38 28.51
C LYS A 283 33.87 7.07 27.20
N GLU A 284 32.89 7.42 26.37
CA GLU A 284 33.11 8.07 25.07
C GLU A 284 33.20 9.61 25.13
N THR A 285 33.13 10.23 26.31
CA THR A 285 33.18 11.70 26.53
C THR A 285 34.32 12.39 25.76
N SER A 286 35.49 11.76 25.73
CA SER A 286 36.72 12.28 25.12
C SER A 286 37.00 11.70 23.73
N TYR A 287 36.15 10.82 23.21
CA TYR A 287 36.32 10.27 21.87
C TYR A 287 36.19 11.40 20.85
N GLN A 288 37.09 11.37 19.86
CA GLN A 288 37.25 12.43 18.89
C GLN A 288 36.76 11.99 17.52
N VAL A 289 35.85 12.78 16.95
CA VAL A 289 35.36 12.61 15.59
C VAL A 289 35.83 13.78 14.74
N LYS A 290 36.05 13.53 13.45
CA LYS A 290 36.41 14.55 12.48
C LYS A 290 35.21 14.87 11.60
N ASP A 291 34.99 16.16 11.34
CA ASP A 291 34.05 16.59 10.32
C ASP A 291 34.67 16.54 8.91
N VAL A 292 33.89 16.94 7.92
CA VAL A 292 34.28 16.96 6.50
C VAL A 292 35.45 17.90 6.19
N ASP A 293 35.66 18.93 7.02
CA ASP A 293 36.75 19.90 6.89
C ASP A 293 38.02 19.44 7.67
N GLY A 294 37.95 18.28 8.31
CA GLY A 294 39.02 17.71 9.11
C GLY A 294 39.15 18.32 10.51
N VAL A 295 38.15 19.10 10.96
CA VAL A 295 38.11 19.65 12.31
C VAL A 295 37.76 18.53 13.28
N THR A 296 38.62 18.35 14.28
CA THR A 296 38.44 17.33 15.32
C THR A 296 37.67 17.91 16.50
N SER A 297 36.57 17.26 16.88
CA SER A 297 35.77 17.61 18.06
C SER A 297 35.57 16.39 18.96
N ALA A 298 35.62 16.59 20.27
CA ALA A 298 35.26 15.55 21.24
C ALA A 298 33.73 15.40 21.33
N LEU A 299 33.20 14.21 21.64
CA LEU A 299 31.75 14.00 21.76
C LEU A 299 31.09 14.94 22.78
N SER A 300 31.77 15.25 23.89
CA SER A 300 31.29 16.22 24.88
C SER A 300 31.14 17.66 24.38
N GLN A 301 31.75 18.01 23.24
CA GLN A 301 31.58 19.30 22.58
C GLN A 301 30.42 19.29 21.59
N LEU A 302 30.03 18.11 21.10
CA LEU A 302 29.01 17.93 20.07
C LEU A 302 27.63 17.62 20.67
N TYR A 303 27.59 16.97 21.84
CA TYR A 303 26.35 16.47 22.45
C TYR A 303 26.27 16.84 23.92
N ASP A 304 25.05 17.10 24.41
CA ASP A 304 24.79 17.21 25.85
C ASP A 304 24.68 15.80 26.46
N LEU A 305 25.82 15.23 26.82
CA LEU A 305 25.91 13.86 27.33
C LEU A 305 25.14 13.67 28.65
N THR A 306 24.97 14.73 29.46
CA THR A 306 24.24 14.65 30.73
C THR A 306 22.73 14.57 30.49
N ALA A 307 22.23 15.38 29.54
CA ALA A 307 20.83 15.30 29.12
C ALA A 307 20.51 13.93 28.51
N LEU A 308 21.40 13.41 27.64
CA LEU A 308 21.22 12.08 27.06
C LEU A 308 21.15 10.97 28.12
N GLN A 309 22.04 11.00 29.12
CA GLN A 309 22.00 10.04 30.23
C GLN A 309 20.70 10.12 31.05
N THR A 310 20.08 11.30 31.12
CA THR A 310 18.79 11.50 31.79
C THR A 310 17.63 10.96 30.95
N GLU A 311 17.66 11.12 29.63
CA GLU A 311 16.66 10.53 28.73
C GLU A 311 16.69 8.99 28.76
N VAL A 312 17.87 8.37 28.92
CA VAL A 312 17.98 6.91 29.05
C VAL A 312 17.13 6.38 30.20
N ASP A 313 17.05 7.11 31.33
CA ASP A 313 16.29 6.65 32.49
C ASP A 313 14.77 6.57 32.21
N SER A 314 14.25 7.39 31.30
CA SER A 314 12.81 7.47 30.97
C SER A 314 12.40 6.67 29.74
N LEU A 315 13.30 6.49 28.76
CA LEU A 315 12.97 5.87 27.47
C LEU A 315 13.36 4.39 27.37
N ILE A 316 14.33 3.95 28.17
CA ILE A 316 14.92 2.62 28.05
C ILE A 316 14.40 1.72 29.19
N GLU A 317 14.42 0.41 28.98
CA GLU A 317 14.08 -0.61 29.98
C GLU A 317 15.30 -1.50 30.26
N ASN A 318 15.27 -2.29 31.34
CA ASN A 318 16.36 -3.21 31.68
C ASN A 318 16.01 -4.64 31.23
N ASN A 319 15.82 -4.82 29.93
CA ASN A 319 15.44 -6.08 29.28
C ASN A 319 15.74 -6.00 27.76
N ILE A 320 15.36 -7.02 26.99
CA ILE A 320 15.58 -7.06 25.54
C ILE A 320 14.88 -5.94 24.77
N ILE A 321 13.68 -5.52 25.20
CA ILE A 321 12.98 -4.35 24.63
C ILE A 321 13.83 -3.09 24.84
N GLY A 322 14.37 -2.92 26.05
CA GLY A 322 15.29 -1.85 26.38
C GLY A 322 16.55 -1.86 25.51
N TRP A 323 17.11 -3.04 25.22
CA TRP A 323 18.23 -3.17 24.30
C TRP A 323 17.85 -2.68 22.89
N VAL A 324 16.73 -3.14 22.33
CA VAL A 324 16.24 -2.66 21.02
C VAL A 324 16.04 -1.14 21.02
N GLN A 325 15.39 -0.59 22.06
CA GLN A 325 15.18 0.86 22.17
C GLN A 325 16.49 1.63 22.35
N SER A 326 17.53 1.04 22.95
CA SER A 326 18.83 1.69 23.12
C SER A 326 19.58 1.87 21.79
N GLN A 327 19.45 0.91 20.87
CA GLN A 327 19.99 1.03 19.50
C GLN A 327 19.29 2.18 18.76
N ASN A 328 17.96 2.20 18.81
CA ASN A 328 17.14 3.27 18.23
C ASN A 328 17.47 4.65 18.86
N PHE A 329 17.69 4.69 20.18
CA PHE A 329 18.11 5.88 20.91
C PHE A 329 19.45 6.42 20.40
N ILE A 330 20.45 5.56 20.27
CA ILE A 330 21.78 5.98 19.80
C ILE A 330 21.66 6.59 18.40
N MET A 331 20.95 5.93 17.47
CA MET A 331 20.74 6.46 16.11
C MET A 331 20.02 7.81 16.11
N LYS A 332 18.92 7.97 16.86
CA LYS A 332 18.15 9.22 16.87
C LYS A 332 18.83 10.37 17.63
N ARG A 333 19.78 10.09 18.53
CA ARG A 333 20.41 11.12 19.36
C ARG A 333 21.82 11.49 18.92
N PHE A 334 22.63 10.51 18.53
CA PHE A 334 23.98 10.76 18.04
C PHE A 334 24.01 11.02 16.53
N SER A 335 22.98 10.61 15.79
CA SER A 335 22.90 10.78 14.33
C SER A 335 21.51 11.15 13.81
N PRO A 336 20.90 12.27 14.28
CA PRO A 336 19.53 12.65 13.93
C PRO A 336 19.29 12.85 12.42
N ASP A 337 20.32 13.15 11.63
CA ASP A 337 20.22 13.34 10.18
C ASP A 337 20.36 12.03 9.37
N ILE A 338 20.55 10.87 10.01
CA ILE A 338 20.79 9.58 9.34
C ILE A 338 19.55 8.68 9.37
N ALA A 339 19.06 8.26 8.19
CA ALA A 339 17.94 7.31 8.11
C ALA A 339 18.40 5.92 8.51
N PHE A 340 17.64 5.25 9.38
CA PHE A 340 17.96 3.88 9.75
C PHE A 340 16.73 2.97 9.82
N GLY A 341 16.98 1.68 9.62
CA GLY A 341 15.99 0.62 9.69
C GLY A 341 16.58 -0.68 10.21
N TRP A 342 15.71 -1.55 10.71
CA TRP A 342 16.04 -2.93 11.07
C TRP A 342 15.78 -3.86 9.90
N VAL A 343 16.62 -4.88 9.73
CA VAL A 343 16.31 -6.00 8.82
C VAL A 343 15.20 -6.84 9.45
N ALA A 344 14.06 -6.90 8.78
CA ALA A 344 12.92 -7.72 9.15
C ALA A 344 13.31 -9.21 9.10
N PRO A 345 12.60 -10.08 9.85
CA PRO A 345 12.76 -11.51 9.67
C PRO A 345 12.58 -11.92 8.20
N ARG A 346 13.38 -12.88 7.75
CA ARG A 346 13.26 -13.41 6.40
C ARG A 346 12.01 -14.26 6.28
N ILE A 347 11.40 -14.29 5.09
CA ILE A 347 10.39 -15.32 4.80
C ILE A 347 11.06 -16.69 4.72
N ASP A 348 10.44 -17.70 5.33
CA ASP A 348 10.95 -19.08 5.25
C ASP A 348 10.96 -19.59 3.80
N GLY A 349 11.95 -20.42 3.47
CA GLY A 349 12.10 -20.99 2.13
C GLY A 349 10.90 -21.85 1.73
N ALA A 350 10.38 -22.70 2.61
CA ALA A 350 9.21 -23.51 2.30
C ALA A 350 7.96 -22.62 2.11
N ASP A 351 7.82 -21.55 2.89
CA ASP A 351 6.69 -20.63 2.78
C ASP A 351 6.72 -19.82 1.47
N VAL A 352 7.88 -19.26 1.06
CA VAL A 352 7.95 -18.51 -0.22
C VAL A 352 7.68 -19.41 -1.43
N HIS A 353 8.06 -20.70 -1.35
CA HIS A 353 7.83 -21.70 -2.39
C HIS A 353 6.43 -22.34 -2.34
N ALA A 354 5.68 -22.13 -1.26
CA ALA A 354 4.35 -22.68 -1.10
C ALA A 354 3.36 -22.18 -2.18
N THR A 355 2.22 -22.85 -2.24
CA THR A 355 1.09 -22.37 -3.04
C THR A 355 0.18 -21.53 -2.15
N HIS A 356 0.17 -20.24 -2.42
CA HIS A 356 -0.76 -19.30 -1.81
C HIS A 356 -1.95 -19.06 -2.74
N SER A 357 -3.14 -19.14 -2.16
CA SER A 357 -4.38 -18.82 -2.86
C SER A 357 -4.49 -17.32 -3.18
N GLY A 358 -3.98 -16.47 -2.28
CA GLY A 358 -3.98 -15.02 -2.40
C GLY A 358 -3.34 -14.33 -1.19
N LEU A 359 -3.62 -13.05 -1.00
CA LEU A 359 -3.05 -12.18 0.03
C LEU A 359 -3.24 -12.74 1.44
N GLY A 360 -4.44 -13.23 1.77
CA GLY A 360 -4.73 -13.80 3.09
C GLY A 360 -3.90 -15.06 3.42
N SER A 361 -3.57 -15.87 2.40
CA SER A 361 -2.72 -17.05 2.57
C SER A 361 -1.27 -16.66 2.86
N VAL A 362 -0.72 -15.65 2.17
CA VAL A 362 0.62 -15.11 2.49
C VAL A 362 0.64 -14.50 3.89
N TRP A 363 -0.39 -13.75 4.26
CA TRP A 363 -0.50 -13.15 5.59
C TRP A 363 -0.44 -14.19 6.69
N SER A 364 -1.28 -15.20 6.61
CA SER A 364 -1.39 -16.25 7.63
C SER A 364 -0.17 -17.16 7.73
N LYS A 365 0.60 -17.31 6.65
CA LYS A 365 1.78 -18.20 6.62
C LYS A 365 3.10 -17.51 6.94
N ALA A 366 3.25 -16.23 6.59
CA ALA A 366 4.53 -15.54 6.72
C ALA A 366 4.40 -14.17 7.42
N SER A 367 3.56 -13.28 6.90
CA SER A 367 3.58 -11.87 7.31
C SER A 367 3.11 -11.64 8.75
N ASN A 368 2.15 -12.45 9.24
CA ASN A 368 1.60 -12.31 10.59
C ASN A 368 2.69 -12.52 11.65
N ASP A 369 3.42 -13.62 11.56
CA ASP A 369 4.40 -14.02 12.58
C ASP A 369 5.58 -13.05 12.62
N ALA A 370 6.08 -12.63 11.46
CA ALA A 370 7.13 -11.61 11.38
C ALA A 370 6.67 -10.28 12.00
N THR A 371 5.44 -9.85 11.69
CA THR A 371 4.86 -8.61 12.24
C THR A 371 4.66 -8.72 13.75
N ALA A 372 4.07 -9.81 14.23
CA ALA A 372 3.84 -10.06 15.64
C ALA A 372 5.16 -10.08 16.43
N PHE A 373 6.20 -10.71 15.86
CA PHE A 373 7.52 -10.73 16.45
C PHE A 373 8.11 -9.31 16.59
N ILE A 374 8.11 -8.50 15.51
CA ILE A 374 8.58 -7.11 15.52
C ILE A 374 7.85 -6.26 16.58
N LEU A 375 6.54 -6.46 16.74
CA LEU A 375 5.74 -5.77 17.76
C LEU A 375 6.10 -6.22 19.18
N SER A 376 6.36 -7.52 19.39
CA SER A 376 6.67 -8.09 20.70
C SER A 376 7.93 -7.50 21.33
N ILE A 377 8.95 -7.23 20.49
CA ILE A 377 10.21 -6.58 20.90
C ILE A 377 10.16 -5.05 20.79
N GLN A 378 9.02 -4.49 20.36
CA GLN A 378 8.75 -3.06 20.21
C GLN A 378 9.76 -2.32 19.30
N ALA A 379 10.34 -2.97 18.29
CA ALA A 379 11.38 -2.37 17.45
C ALA A 379 10.92 -1.09 16.73
N TYR A 380 9.64 -1.03 16.35
CA TYR A 380 9.00 0.11 15.69
C TYR A 380 7.95 0.80 16.56
N LYS A 381 8.11 0.76 17.88
CA LYS A 381 7.25 1.50 18.82
C LYS A 381 7.03 2.93 18.36
N THR A 382 5.76 3.35 18.26
CA THR A 382 5.40 4.72 17.88
C THR A 382 5.80 5.70 18.97
N ASN A 383 7.03 6.23 18.87
CA ASN A 383 7.62 7.19 19.79
C ASN A 383 8.70 8.02 19.06
N VAL A 384 9.39 8.89 19.80
CA VAL A 384 10.49 9.73 19.27
C VAL A 384 11.73 8.93 18.84
N LEU A 385 11.77 7.62 19.09
CA LEU A 385 12.86 6.71 18.76
C LEU A 385 12.57 5.85 17.53
N GLN A 386 11.35 5.90 16.98
CA GLN A 386 10.92 5.01 15.90
C GLN A 386 11.86 5.07 14.69
N PRO A 387 12.31 3.91 14.14
CA PRO A 387 13.12 3.86 12.93
C PRO A 387 12.38 4.43 11.69
N ASP A 388 13.14 4.75 10.65
CA ASP A 388 12.65 5.46 9.46
C ASP A 388 12.12 4.52 8.37
N PHE A 389 12.63 3.28 8.28
CA PHE A 389 12.23 2.27 7.29
C PHE A 389 12.48 0.84 7.80
N LEU A 390 11.99 -0.17 7.09
CA LEU A 390 12.32 -1.60 7.26
C LEU A 390 13.23 -2.08 6.13
N ALA A 391 14.23 -2.90 6.44
CA ALA A 391 15.03 -3.60 5.45
C ALA A 391 14.55 -5.05 5.31
N PHE A 392 14.57 -5.61 4.10
CA PHE A 392 14.14 -6.98 3.84
C PHE A 392 15.20 -7.74 3.05
N ASP A 393 15.65 -8.86 3.61
CA ASP A 393 16.66 -9.71 3.01
C ASP A 393 16.05 -10.90 2.28
N LYS A 394 16.74 -11.37 1.24
CA LYS A 394 16.44 -12.60 0.50
C LYS A 394 17.56 -13.65 0.66
N ALA A 395 18.64 -13.31 1.38
CA ALA A 395 20.01 -13.79 1.20
C ALA A 395 20.71 -13.20 -0.02
N GLU A 396 22.00 -13.00 0.19
CA GLU A 396 22.90 -12.44 -0.79
C GLU A 396 23.25 -13.41 -1.90
N ASP A 397 23.17 -14.71 -1.67
CA ASP A 397 23.67 -15.72 -2.61
C ASP A 397 22.94 -15.66 -3.95
N ASP A 398 23.72 -15.80 -5.02
CA ASP A 398 23.14 -16.07 -6.33
C ASP A 398 22.44 -17.43 -6.26
N ALA A 399 21.15 -17.44 -6.59
CA ALA A 399 20.23 -18.55 -6.34
C ALA A 399 20.69 -19.92 -6.86
N PHE A 400 21.55 -19.95 -7.87
CA PHE A 400 22.07 -21.16 -8.51
C PHE A 400 23.51 -21.51 -8.09
N SER A 401 24.04 -20.83 -7.08
CA SER A 401 25.23 -21.26 -6.35
C SER A 401 24.95 -22.51 -5.51
N ALA A 402 26.00 -23.17 -5.03
CA ALA A 402 25.84 -24.34 -4.17
C ALA A 402 25.09 -24.03 -2.86
N ALA A 403 25.21 -22.80 -2.35
CA ALA A 403 24.47 -22.34 -1.18
C ALA A 403 23.00 -22.02 -1.53
N GLY A 404 22.78 -21.27 -2.62
CA GLY A 404 21.44 -20.83 -3.03
C GLY A 404 20.48 -21.96 -3.44
N LEU A 405 20.99 -23.08 -3.96
CA LEU A 405 20.13 -24.22 -4.35
C LEU A 405 19.32 -24.81 -3.19
N GLY A 406 19.69 -24.57 -1.93
CA GLY A 406 18.96 -25.05 -0.76
C GLY A 406 17.54 -24.49 -0.65
N ASN A 407 17.39 -23.16 -0.78
CA ASN A 407 16.13 -22.45 -0.49
C ASN A 407 15.96 -21.10 -1.22
N GLU A 408 16.78 -20.78 -2.23
CA GLU A 408 16.86 -19.42 -2.78
C GLU A 408 16.52 -19.31 -4.28
N VAL A 409 16.12 -20.41 -4.93
CA VAL A 409 15.74 -20.42 -6.35
C VAL A 409 14.36 -19.81 -6.55
N TYR A 410 14.31 -18.48 -6.74
CA TYR A 410 13.04 -17.77 -6.92
C TYR A 410 12.66 -17.67 -8.40
N GLY A 411 11.45 -18.09 -8.75
CA GLY A 411 10.79 -17.71 -10.00
C GLY A 411 9.92 -16.45 -9.81
N ALA A 412 9.18 -16.07 -10.85
CA ALA A 412 8.30 -14.90 -10.78
C ALA A 412 7.23 -15.02 -9.68
N LYS A 413 6.68 -16.22 -9.46
CA LYS A 413 5.71 -16.47 -8.39
C LYS A 413 6.31 -16.21 -7.00
N GLN A 414 7.52 -16.68 -6.75
CA GLN A 414 8.20 -16.51 -5.47
C GLN A 414 8.55 -15.05 -5.20
N TRP A 415 9.00 -14.33 -6.23
CA TRP A 415 9.24 -12.89 -6.12
C TRP A 415 7.95 -12.10 -5.83
N ASP A 416 6.82 -12.46 -6.46
CA ASP A 416 5.53 -11.87 -6.12
C ASP A 416 5.12 -12.17 -4.67
N THR A 417 5.32 -13.41 -4.18
CA THR A 417 5.08 -13.79 -2.78
C THR A 417 5.96 -12.97 -1.83
N TYR A 418 7.26 -12.83 -2.15
CA TYR A 418 8.20 -12.05 -1.38
C TYR A 418 7.80 -10.57 -1.31
N LEU A 419 7.45 -9.95 -2.44
CA LEU A 419 6.97 -8.56 -2.46
C LEU A 419 5.60 -8.40 -1.77
N THR A 420 4.77 -9.43 -1.75
CA THR A 420 3.52 -9.44 -0.96
C THR A 420 3.83 -9.46 0.54
N TYR A 421 4.77 -10.30 0.98
CA TYR A 421 5.26 -10.33 2.36
C TYR A 421 5.82 -8.95 2.79
N VAL A 422 6.71 -8.38 1.98
CA VAL A 422 7.26 -7.03 2.19
C VAL A 422 6.13 -6.02 2.35
N LYS A 423 5.18 -6.00 1.40
CA LYS A 423 4.04 -5.07 1.43
C LYS A 423 3.19 -5.22 2.68
N GLN A 424 2.84 -6.44 3.07
CA GLN A 424 1.96 -6.69 4.20
C GLN A 424 2.57 -6.29 5.54
N VAL A 425 3.86 -6.59 5.77
CA VAL A 425 4.57 -6.18 6.99
C VAL A 425 4.69 -4.65 7.05
N THR A 426 5.03 -4.03 5.93
CA THR A 426 5.18 -2.56 5.83
C THR A 426 3.87 -1.80 5.89
N ASP A 427 2.79 -2.33 5.32
CA ASP A 427 1.44 -1.76 5.42
C ASP A 427 0.97 -1.74 6.87
N PHE A 428 1.25 -2.82 7.64
CA PHE A 428 0.87 -2.93 9.04
C PHE A 428 1.67 -1.97 9.94
N LEU A 429 2.99 -1.88 9.72
CA LEU A 429 3.88 -1.06 10.54
C LEU A 429 3.94 0.41 10.10
N ASP A 430 3.35 0.74 8.95
CA ASP A 430 3.37 2.07 8.33
C ASP A 430 4.80 2.59 8.12
N LYS A 431 5.64 1.75 7.48
CA LYS A 431 7.04 2.06 7.20
C LYS A 431 7.45 1.60 5.80
N PRO A 432 8.22 2.42 5.05
CA PRO A 432 8.68 2.02 3.73
C PRO A 432 9.76 0.93 3.82
N ALA A 433 9.98 0.22 2.72
CA ALA A 433 10.87 -0.93 2.61
C ALA A 433 12.14 -0.64 1.78
N MET A 434 13.28 -1.09 2.27
CA MET A 434 14.49 -1.29 1.49
C MET A 434 14.66 -2.79 1.23
N LEU A 435 14.91 -3.19 -0.02
CA LEU A 435 15.37 -4.55 -0.29
C LEU A 435 16.89 -4.60 -0.03
N TRP A 436 17.29 -5.42 0.94
CA TRP A 436 18.62 -5.51 1.55
C TRP A 436 18.93 -6.96 1.93
N GLN A 437 19.76 -7.71 1.20
CA GLN A 437 20.35 -7.39 -0.10
C GLN A 437 19.93 -8.44 -1.12
N ILE A 438 19.88 -8.04 -2.40
CA ILE A 438 19.31 -8.86 -3.47
C ILE A 438 20.40 -9.19 -4.50
N PRO A 439 20.57 -10.45 -4.92
CA PRO A 439 21.56 -10.81 -5.93
C PRO A 439 21.32 -10.09 -7.26
N GLY A 440 22.39 -9.64 -7.92
CA GLY A 440 22.33 -8.94 -9.21
C GLY A 440 22.38 -9.84 -10.45
N GLY A 441 22.45 -11.17 -10.28
CA GLY A 441 22.44 -12.12 -11.39
C GLY A 441 21.14 -12.08 -12.21
N HIS A 442 21.21 -12.54 -13.45
CA HIS A 442 20.07 -12.65 -14.37
C HIS A 442 19.90 -14.08 -14.90
N LEU A 443 18.73 -14.39 -15.47
CA LEU A 443 18.46 -15.65 -16.14
C LEU A 443 19.19 -15.67 -17.49
N PRO A 444 20.12 -16.60 -17.73
CA PRO A 444 20.86 -16.59 -18.98
C PRO A 444 20.02 -17.21 -20.09
N SER A 445 19.85 -16.44 -21.17
CA SER A 445 19.33 -16.95 -22.43
C SER A 445 20.28 -18.01 -23.01
N LYS A 446 19.82 -18.76 -24.03
CA LYS A 446 20.68 -19.71 -24.76
C LYS A 446 21.95 -19.10 -25.37
N ALA A 447 22.00 -17.78 -25.55
CA ALA A 447 23.16 -17.07 -26.08
C ALA A 447 24.17 -16.66 -24.99
N ASP A 448 23.75 -16.64 -23.71
CA ASP A 448 24.56 -16.12 -22.61
C ASP A 448 25.59 -17.13 -22.09
N ALA A 449 26.80 -16.65 -21.84
CA ALA A 449 27.93 -17.44 -21.36
C ALA A 449 28.39 -17.04 -19.94
N ILE A 450 27.45 -17.00 -18.98
CA ILE A 450 27.75 -16.76 -17.54
C ILE A 450 27.80 -18.07 -16.73
N PRO A 451 28.63 -18.18 -15.69
CA PRO A 451 28.67 -19.35 -14.81
C PRO A 451 27.42 -19.43 -13.92
N LEU A 452 27.03 -20.64 -13.49
CA LEU A 452 25.86 -20.86 -12.62
C LEU A 452 25.92 -20.08 -11.30
N THR A 453 27.13 -19.83 -10.78
CA THR A 453 27.35 -19.04 -9.56
C THR A 453 27.02 -17.56 -9.73
N GLN A 454 26.66 -17.09 -10.93
CA GLN A 454 26.24 -15.72 -11.23
C GLN A 454 24.80 -15.67 -11.76
N VAL A 455 24.09 -16.80 -11.74
CA VAL A 455 22.71 -16.89 -12.23
C VAL A 455 21.75 -16.63 -11.07
N SER A 456 20.81 -15.72 -11.32
CA SER A 456 19.69 -15.43 -10.43
C SER A 456 18.51 -14.93 -11.26
N ALA A 457 17.28 -15.15 -10.80
CA ALA A 457 16.12 -14.57 -11.48
C ALA A 457 15.84 -13.12 -11.06
N ALA A 458 16.52 -12.61 -10.03
CA ALA A 458 16.29 -11.27 -9.48
C ALA A 458 16.44 -10.18 -10.55
N GLY A 459 17.59 -10.17 -11.25
CA GLY A 459 17.86 -9.21 -12.31
C GLY A 459 16.76 -9.24 -13.38
N SER A 460 16.48 -10.41 -13.95
CA SER A 460 15.45 -10.58 -14.98
C SER A 460 14.04 -10.21 -14.50
N TYR A 461 13.69 -10.52 -13.24
CA TYR A 461 12.38 -10.18 -12.67
C TYR A 461 12.20 -8.66 -12.50
N PHE A 462 13.14 -8.00 -11.84
CA PHE A 462 13.03 -6.57 -11.55
C PHE A 462 13.26 -5.72 -12.80
N MET A 463 14.30 -6.01 -13.59
CA MET A 463 14.68 -5.17 -14.73
C MET A 463 13.97 -5.53 -16.04
N GLY A 464 13.29 -6.69 -16.09
CA GLY A 464 12.70 -7.23 -17.32
C GLY A 464 13.77 -7.78 -18.28
N ASP A 465 13.43 -8.85 -18.98
CA ASP A 465 14.33 -9.63 -19.82
C ASP A 465 13.64 -10.11 -21.10
N LYS A 466 13.95 -9.40 -22.19
CA LYS A 466 13.35 -9.63 -23.52
C LYS A 466 13.85 -10.93 -24.17
N ASP A 467 15.03 -11.41 -23.76
CA ASP A 467 15.61 -12.62 -24.34
C ASP A 467 14.99 -13.90 -23.74
N ILE A 468 14.41 -13.80 -22.55
CA ILE A 468 13.67 -14.90 -21.92
C ILE A 468 12.19 -14.92 -22.36
N SER A 469 11.55 -13.76 -22.42
CA SER A 469 10.11 -13.64 -22.77
C SER A 469 9.22 -14.55 -21.90
N ASN A 470 8.19 -15.20 -22.45
CA ASN A 470 7.23 -16.00 -21.68
C ASN A 470 7.55 -17.51 -21.64
N SER A 471 8.74 -17.94 -22.08
CA SER A 471 9.09 -19.36 -22.19
C SER A 471 10.41 -19.69 -21.52
N VAL A 472 10.37 -20.63 -20.57
CA VAL A 472 11.58 -21.17 -19.93
C VAL A 472 12.49 -21.92 -20.89
N ASP A 473 11.98 -22.33 -22.05
CA ASP A 473 12.81 -22.94 -23.09
C ASP A 473 13.84 -21.97 -23.66
N ASN A 474 13.68 -20.65 -23.44
CA ASN A 474 14.67 -19.65 -23.84
C ASN A 474 15.86 -19.58 -22.87
N ILE A 475 15.69 -20.10 -21.66
CA ILE A 475 16.73 -20.20 -20.63
C ILE A 475 17.65 -21.37 -20.97
N ARG A 476 18.94 -21.27 -20.60
CA ARG A 476 19.87 -22.39 -20.75
C ARG A 476 19.43 -23.65 -19.99
N LEU A 477 19.64 -24.80 -20.64
CA LEU A 477 19.26 -26.10 -20.12
C LEU A 477 19.98 -26.45 -18.81
N ASP A 478 21.24 -26.05 -18.63
CA ASP A 478 22.00 -26.34 -17.41
C ASP A 478 21.51 -25.56 -16.19
N VAL A 479 20.71 -24.51 -16.39
CA VAL A 479 19.97 -23.81 -15.32
C VAL A 479 18.66 -24.54 -15.05
N THR A 480 17.84 -24.78 -16.06
CA THR A 480 16.50 -25.36 -15.89
C THR A 480 16.55 -26.82 -15.43
N SER A 481 17.63 -27.55 -15.71
CA SER A 481 17.84 -28.94 -15.28
C SER A 481 18.42 -29.07 -13.86
N GLN A 482 18.69 -27.98 -13.13
CA GLN A 482 19.19 -28.07 -11.76
C GLN A 482 18.19 -28.81 -10.88
N ALA A 483 18.69 -29.82 -10.16
CA ALA A 483 17.89 -30.64 -9.27
C ALA A 483 17.61 -29.86 -7.98
N LEU A 484 16.35 -29.89 -7.54
CA LEU A 484 15.87 -29.19 -6.35
C LEU A 484 15.30 -30.17 -5.33
N ASP A 485 15.37 -29.80 -4.06
CA ASP A 485 14.73 -30.55 -2.97
C ASP A 485 13.21 -30.34 -3.01
N THR A 486 12.46 -31.40 -3.31
CA THR A 486 11.00 -31.35 -3.37
C THR A 486 10.32 -30.95 -2.07
N THR A 487 10.99 -31.09 -0.91
CA THR A 487 10.44 -30.68 0.38
C THR A 487 10.42 -29.17 0.57
N VAL A 488 11.38 -28.45 -0.02
CA VAL A 488 11.46 -26.99 0.01
C VAL A 488 10.68 -26.39 -1.16
N TYR A 489 10.91 -26.90 -2.38
CA TYR A 489 10.42 -26.25 -3.61
C TYR A 489 9.08 -26.80 -4.10
N GLY A 490 8.58 -27.91 -3.55
CA GLY A 490 7.39 -28.62 -4.05
C GLY A 490 7.57 -29.24 -5.45
N THR A 491 8.76 -29.13 -6.04
CA THR A 491 9.13 -29.64 -7.36
C THR A 491 10.60 -30.06 -7.38
N SER A 492 10.99 -30.87 -8.35
CA SER A 492 12.34 -31.48 -8.42
C SER A 492 13.30 -30.76 -9.37
N SER A 493 12.86 -29.73 -10.10
CA SER A 493 13.69 -29.03 -11.09
C SER A 493 13.47 -27.53 -11.09
N ALA A 494 14.55 -26.76 -11.25
CA ALA A 494 14.49 -25.30 -11.35
C ALA A 494 13.64 -24.80 -12.52
N GLY A 495 13.59 -25.51 -13.64
CA GLY A 495 12.72 -25.16 -14.78
C GLY A 495 11.24 -25.03 -14.39
N SER A 496 10.76 -25.88 -13.46
CA SER A 496 9.39 -25.81 -12.95
C SER A 496 9.14 -24.59 -12.07
N VAL A 497 10.15 -24.15 -11.31
CA VAL A 497 10.06 -22.95 -10.47
C VAL A 497 10.12 -21.68 -11.32
N LEU A 498 10.96 -21.68 -12.35
CA LEU A 498 11.13 -20.55 -13.27
C LEU A 498 10.00 -20.42 -14.29
N GLN A 499 9.13 -21.43 -14.42
CA GLN A 499 7.99 -21.39 -15.32
C GLN A 499 7.07 -20.21 -14.94
N PRO A 500 6.95 -19.19 -15.81
CA PRO A 500 6.09 -18.05 -15.51
C PRO A 500 4.63 -18.50 -15.41
N ALA A 501 3.85 -17.80 -14.58
CA ALA A 501 2.40 -17.90 -14.58
C ALA A 501 1.85 -17.49 -15.95
N LYS A 502 0.61 -17.90 -16.26
CA LYS A 502 -0.04 -17.67 -17.56
C LYS A 502 -0.04 -16.19 -17.99
N ASP A 503 -0.10 -15.28 -17.02
CA ASP A 503 -0.21 -13.83 -17.19
C ASP A 503 1.11 -13.08 -16.92
N TYR A 504 2.23 -13.79 -16.75
CA TYR A 504 3.55 -13.16 -16.60
C TYR A 504 4.46 -13.42 -17.80
N ASP A 505 5.14 -12.36 -18.23
CA ASP A 505 6.20 -12.40 -19.24
C ASP A 505 7.46 -11.78 -18.62
N TRP A 506 8.60 -12.45 -18.73
CA TRP A 506 9.88 -11.97 -18.22
C TRP A 506 10.30 -10.65 -18.87
N VAL A 507 9.78 -10.26 -20.04
CA VAL A 507 9.96 -8.93 -20.64
C VAL A 507 9.54 -7.81 -19.68
N THR A 508 8.57 -8.07 -18.81
CA THR A 508 7.98 -7.07 -17.92
C THR A 508 8.89 -6.76 -16.74
N SER A 509 9.34 -5.50 -16.63
CA SER A 509 9.99 -5.00 -15.42
C SER A 509 9.03 -4.98 -14.24
N ARG A 510 9.51 -5.42 -13.07
CA ARG A 510 8.77 -5.41 -11.80
C ARG A 510 9.19 -4.29 -10.86
N LEU A 511 9.90 -3.27 -11.33
CA LEU A 511 10.26 -2.09 -10.53
C LEU A 511 9.03 -1.31 -10.02
N ARG A 512 8.01 -1.13 -10.86
CA ARG A 512 6.73 -0.51 -10.43
C ARG A 512 6.05 -1.34 -9.35
N HIS A 513 6.07 -2.67 -9.49
CA HIS A 513 5.49 -3.59 -8.51
C HIS A 513 6.24 -3.52 -7.17
N ALA A 514 7.57 -3.40 -7.19
CA ALA A 514 8.36 -3.17 -5.98
C ALA A 514 7.93 -1.87 -5.27
N ALA A 515 7.80 -0.77 -6.01
CA ALA A 515 7.33 0.50 -5.44
C ALA A 515 5.89 0.41 -4.90
N TYR A 516 5.00 -0.33 -5.56
CA TYR A 516 3.66 -0.64 -5.04
C TYR A 516 3.71 -1.47 -3.75
N SER A 517 4.69 -2.36 -3.63
CA SER A 517 5.02 -3.12 -2.42
C SER A 517 5.85 -2.33 -1.39
N ASN A 518 5.68 -1.01 -1.37
CA ASN A 518 6.30 -0.06 -0.46
C ASN A 518 7.84 0.01 -0.52
N VAL A 519 8.47 -0.47 -1.60
CA VAL A 519 9.93 -0.41 -1.75
C VAL A 519 10.37 0.98 -2.24
N PHE A 520 11.28 1.61 -1.52
CA PHE A 520 11.90 2.88 -1.93
C PHE A 520 13.34 2.71 -2.47
N ALA A 521 14.01 1.59 -2.15
CA ALA A 521 15.37 1.30 -2.59
C ALA A 521 15.63 -0.21 -2.74
N ILE A 522 16.43 -0.58 -3.74
CA ILE A 522 16.95 -1.94 -3.96
C ILE A 522 18.48 -1.92 -3.89
N GLN A 523 19.06 -2.67 -2.95
CA GLN A 523 20.51 -2.83 -2.82
C GLN A 523 20.95 -4.14 -3.49
N TRP A 524 21.73 -4.01 -4.57
CA TRP A 524 22.15 -5.13 -5.41
C TRP A 524 23.52 -5.69 -5.02
N GLY A 525 23.60 -7.03 -4.99
CA GLY A 525 24.81 -7.80 -4.74
C GLY A 525 25.06 -8.10 -3.27
N GLY A 526 26.23 -8.67 -3.02
CA GLY A 526 26.73 -9.13 -1.73
C GLY A 526 28.20 -9.49 -1.87
N GLU A 527 28.81 -10.07 -0.83
CA GLU A 527 30.21 -10.50 -0.90
C GLU A 527 30.39 -11.69 -1.86
N SER A 528 29.37 -12.54 -1.98
CA SER A 528 29.37 -13.75 -2.78
C SER A 528 28.59 -13.65 -4.10
N SER A 529 27.91 -12.54 -4.38
CA SER A 529 26.98 -12.42 -5.51
C SER A 529 27.23 -11.27 -6.46
N VAL A 530 26.62 -11.36 -7.64
CA VAL A 530 26.73 -10.35 -8.69
C VAL A 530 26.22 -9.00 -8.18
N SER A 531 27.06 -7.98 -8.26
CA SER A 531 26.72 -6.58 -8.02
C SER A 531 26.36 -5.86 -9.33
N VAL A 532 25.95 -4.58 -9.27
CA VAL A 532 25.69 -3.79 -10.50
C VAL A 532 26.94 -3.70 -11.37
N THR A 533 28.12 -3.55 -10.76
CA THR A 533 29.41 -3.48 -11.47
C THR A 533 29.99 -4.86 -11.80
N GLY A 534 29.43 -5.93 -11.24
CA GLY A 534 29.82 -7.31 -11.50
C GLY A 534 29.29 -7.89 -12.82
N SER A 535 28.31 -7.22 -13.46
CA SER A 535 27.71 -7.65 -14.72
C SER A 535 27.39 -6.47 -15.63
N ASN A 536 27.86 -6.51 -16.87
CA ASN A 536 27.50 -5.52 -17.89
C ASN A 536 25.97 -5.48 -18.12
N TRP A 537 25.30 -6.64 -18.02
CA TRP A 537 23.85 -6.72 -18.23
C TRP A 537 23.10 -5.90 -17.19
N LEU A 538 23.41 -6.07 -15.90
CA LEU A 538 22.73 -5.32 -14.85
C LEU A 538 23.14 -3.84 -14.87
N GLN A 539 24.42 -3.54 -15.12
CA GLN A 539 24.89 -2.18 -15.31
C GLN A 539 24.09 -1.45 -16.40
N ASP A 540 23.95 -2.04 -17.58
CA ASP A 540 23.22 -1.43 -18.70
C ASP A 540 21.74 -1.23 -18.37
N LYS A 541 21.12 -2.17 -17.64
CA LYS A 541 19.73 -2.05 -17.15
C LYS A 541 19.56 -0.93 -16.14
N VAL A 542 20.47 -0.79 -15.18
CA VAL A 542 20.44 0.30 -14.20
C VAL A 542 20.65 1.65 -14.87
N VAL A 543 21.58 1.76 -15.82
CA VAL A 543 21.80 3.00 -16.59
C VAL A 543 20.55 3.35 -17.41
N ASN A 544 19.95 2.38 -18.11
CA ASN A 544 18.71 2.60 -18.85
C ASN A 544 17.56 3.06 -17.94
N TYR A 545 17.45 2.46 -16.75
CA TYR A 545 16.49 2.88 -15.72
C TYR A 545 16.70 4.34 -15.33
N GLN A 546 17.94 4.73 -15.02
CA GLN A 546 18.28 6.10 -14.64
C GLN A 546 18.04 7.09 -15.78
N ASP A 547 18.23 6.70 -17.04
CA ASP A 547 18.10 7.62 -18.17
C ASP A 547 16.64 7.77 -18.67
N LYS A 548 15.81 6.73 -18.52
CA LYS A 548 14.52 6.65 -19.25
C LYS A 548 13.33 6.11 -18.48
N ALA A 549 13.54 5.36 -17.40
CA ALA A 549 12.50 4.54 -16.78
C ALA A 549 12.38 4.72 -15.25
N LYS A 550 12.81 5.87 -14.72
CA LYS A 550 12.71 6.17 -13.28
C LYS A 550 11.27 6.01 -12.80
N ILE A 551 11.07 5.25 -11.73
CA ILE A 551 9.76 5.12 -11.09
C ILE A 551 9.63 6.23 -10.04
N PRO A 552 8.71 7.19 -10.20
CA PRO A 552 8.49 8.21 -9.18
C PRO A 552 7.83 7.58 -7.94
N LEU A 553 8.21 8.05 -6.75
CA LEU A 553 7.73 7.54 -5.47
C LEU A 553 6.81 8.51 -4.74
N TYR A 554 7.05 9.82 -4.91
CA TYR A 554 6.27 10.91 -4.31
C TYR A 554 6.54 12.22 -5.06
N PHE A 555 5.58 13.14 -5.00
CA PHE A 555 5.70 14.46 -5.63
C PHE A 555 6.77 15.32 -4.93
N SER A 556 7.67 15.94 -5.69
CA SER A 556 8.82 16.70 -5.16
C SER A 556 8.83 18.20 -5.51
N GLY A 557 7.76 18.72 -6.11
CA GLY A 557 7.63 20.11 -6.55
C GLY A 557 7.55 21.13 -5.40
N THR A 558 7.99 22.37 -5.65
CA THR A 558 7.98 23.46 -4.68
C THR A 558 6.61 24.13 -4.60
N GLY A 559 5.70 23.60 -3.77
CA GLY A 559 4.62 24.28 -3.01
C GLY A 559 3.68 25.35 -3.60
N ASP A 560 3.91 25.93 -4.78
CA ASP A 560 3.04 26.92 -5.44
C ASP A 560 2.04 26.25 -6.40
N GLU A 561 2.25 24.98 -6.75
CA GLU A 561 1.41 24.19 -7.66
C GLU A 561 0.10 23.71 -7.01
N THR A 562 -0.03 23.84 -5.68
CA THR A 562 -1.26 23.58 -4.89
C THR A 562 -1.92 24.88 -4.42
N SER A 563 -1.73 25.99 -5.14
CA SER A 563 -2.41 27.25 -4.82
C SER A 563 -3.91 27.03 -4.69
N ASN A 564 -4.52 27.55 -3.61
CA ASN A 564 -5.98 27.64 -3.46
C ASN A 564 -6.61 28.55 -4.54
N GLN A 565 -5.81 29.26 -5.34
CA GLN A 565 -6.29 30.06 -6.46
C GLN A 565 -6.40 29.17 -7.71
N ILE A 566 -7.63 28.95 -8.16
CA ILE A 566 -7.94 28.14 -9.33
C ILE A 566 -7.58 28.89 -10.61
N THR A 567 -7.78 30.21 -10.65
CA THR A 567 -7.47 31.05 -11.80
C THR A 567 -6.74 32.32 -11.38
N THR A 568 -6.21 33.07 -12.35
CA THR A 568 -5.65 34.41 -12.10
C THR A 568 -6.72 35.46 -11.77
N ILE A 569 -8.02 35.16 -11.95
CA ILE A 569 -9.12 36.09 -11.72
C ILE A 569 -9.59 36.00 -10.26
N ALA A 570 -9.20 36.99 -9.44
CA ALA A 570 -9.50 37.01 -8.01
C ALA A 570 -11.00 36.91 -7.70
N GLN A 571 -11.86 37.58 -8.49
CA GLN A 571 -13.31 37.53 -8.30
C GLN A 571 -13.88 36.13 -8.55
N LEU A 572 -13.39 35.42 -9.57
CA LEU A 572 -13.82 34.03 -9.84
C LEU A 572 -13.48 33.12 -8.66
N ASN A 573 -12.26 33.22 -8.13
CA ASN A 573 -11.85 32.42 -6.98
C ASN A 573 -12.74 32.69 -5.74
N GLN A 574 -13.12 33.96 -5.52
CA GLN A 574 -14.04 34.33 -4.44
C GLN A 574 -15.45 33.78 -4.67
N ASP A 575 -15.97 33.87 -5.90
CA ASP A 575 -17.28 33.34 -6.26
C ASP A 575 -17.35 31.82 -6.07
N LEU A 576 -16.32 31.09 -6.50
CA LEU A 576 -16.24 29.64 -6.35
C LEU A 576 -16.15 29.24 -4.87
N ALA A 577 -15.33 29.93 -4.06
CA ALA A 577 -15.27 29.67 -2.63
C ALA A 577 -16.61 29.98 -1.93
N ALA A 578 -17.29 31.06 -2.32
CA ALA A 578 -18.58 31.45 -1.73
C ALA A 578 -19.74 30.51 -2.08
N ALA A 579 -19.63 29.77 -3.19
CA ALA A 579 -20.66 28.83 -3.64
C ALA A 579 -20.75 27.55 -2.79
N GLU A 580 -19.76 27.26 -1.94
CA GLU A 580 -19.63 25.98 -1.21
C GLU A 580 -20.91 25.52 -0.52
N ASN A 581 -21.54 26.40 0.27
CA ASN A 581 -22.75 26.03 0.99
C ASN A 581 -23.92 25.67 0.07
N GLN A 582 -24.11 26.41 -1.03
CA GLN A 582 -25.17 26.13 -2.00
C GLN A 582 -24.85 24.87 -2.80
N MET A 583 -23.60 24.69 -3.21
CA MET A 583 -23.16 23.49 -3.92
C MET A 583 -23.40 22.23 -3.09
N ASP A 584 -22.96 22.22 -1.83
CA ASP A 584 -23.08 21.03 -0.97
C ASP A 584 -24.52 20.73 -0.52
N ASN A 585 -25.37 21.75 -0.34
CA ASN A 585 -26.71 21.57 0.24
C ASN A 585 -27.85 21.67 -0.77
N GLU A 586 -27.59 22.14 -1.98
CA GLU A 586 -28.61 22.27 -3.02
C GLU A 586 -28.23 21.52 -4.30
N VAL A 587 -26.95 21.43 -4.67
CA VAL A 587 -26.53 20.80 -5.93
C VAL A 587 -26.12 19.34 -5.72
N PHE A 588 -25.22 19.07 -4.79
CA PHE A 588 -24.67 17.75 -4.53
C PHE A 588 -25.58 16.92 -3.63
N LEU A 589 -26.72 16.53 -4.19
CA LEU A 589 -27.77 15.83 -3.48
C LEU A 589 -27.93 14.38 -3.93
N SER A 590 -28.11 13.50 -2.96
CA SER A 590 -28.42 12.09 -3.15
C SER A 590 -29.90 11.79 -2.94
N LEU A 591 -30.46 10.96 -3.80
CA LEU A 591 -31.84 10.50 -3.74
C LEU A 591 -31.98 9.37 -2.72
N GLN A 592 -32.89 9.55 -1.77
CA GLN A 592 -33.23 8.57 -0.75
C GLN A 592 -34.39 7.68 -1.20
N ALA A 593 -34.54 6.51 -0.60
CA ALA A 593 -35.58 5.54 -0.97
C ALA A 593 -37.03 6.07 -0.81
N ASN A 594 -37.24 7.06 0.07
CA ASN A 594 -38.53 7.74 0.26
C ASN A 594 -38.78 8.88 -0.75
N GLY A 595 -37.89 9.08 -1.73
CA GLY A 595 -37.95 10.14 -2.72
C GLY A 595 -37.39 11.51 -2.27
N SER A 596 -36.93 11.63 -1.01
CA SER A 596 -36.29 12.87 -0.54
C SER A 596 -34.84 12.98 -1.01
N TYR A 597 -34.32 14.20 -1.05
CA TYR A 597 -32.91 14.46 -1.34
C TYR A 597 -32.17 14.90 -0.07
N ILE A 598 -30.96 14.38 0.14
CA ILE A 598 -30.05 14.81 1.21
C ILE A 598 -28.66 15.13 0.65
N PRO A 599 -27.86 15.99 1.29
CA PRO A 599 -26.49 16.25 0.88
C PRO A 599 -25.66 14.97 0.72
N SER A 600 -24.86 14.90 -0.33
CA SER A 600 -23.95 13.78 -0.56
C SER A 600 -22.91 13.69 0.56
N THR A 601 -22.59 12.48 1.00
CA THR A 601 -21.49 12.22 1.93
C THR A 601 -20.19 11.89 1.20
N VAL A 602 -20.27 11.51 -0.08
CA VAL A 602 -19.13 11.15 -0.93
C VAL A 602 -18.56 12.37 -1.64
N TYR A 603 -19.40 13.24 -2.19
CA TYR A 603 -18.98 14.35 -3.04
C TYR A 603 -19.17 15.69 -2.34
N LYS A 604 -18.08 16.46 -2.27
CA LYS A 604 -18.00 17.78 -1.63
C LYS A 604 -17.42 18.81 -2.58
N TRP A 605 -17.87 20.05 -2.47
CA TRP A 605 -17.40 21.17 -3.29
C TRP A 605 -15.93 21.49 -3.05
N ALA A 606 -15.48 21.45 -1.79
CA ALA A 606 -14.07 21.64 -1.45
C ALA A 606 -13.16 20.65 -2.20
N ASP A 607 -13.50 19.36 -2.20
CA ASP A 607 -12.76 18.32 -2.93
C ASP A 607 -12.77 18.58 -4.45
N PHE A 608 -13.89 19.05 -5.01
CA PHE A 608 -13.97 19.40 -6.43
C PHE A 608 -13.03 20.57 -6.77
N LEU A 609 -13.00 21.63 -5.95
CA LEU A 609 -12.09 22.75 -6.16
C LEU A 609 -10.62 22.34 -6.00
N ALA A 610 -10.33 21.45 -5.05
CA ALA A 610 -9.00 20.85 -4.87
C ALA A 610 -8.56 20.03 -6.09
N ALA A 611 -9.48 19.34 -6.77
CA ALA A 611 -9.20 18.66 -8.05
C ALA A 611 -9.05 19.65 -9.22
N LEU A 612 -9.93 20.66 -9.29
CA LEU A 612 -9.97 21.60 -10.41
C LEU A 612 -8.71 22.46 -10.49
N SER A 613 -8.15 22.88 -9.35
CA SER A 613 -6.96 23.74 -9.30
C SER A 613 -5.75 23.14 -10.04
N PRO A 614 -5.23 21.95 -9.69
CA PRO A 614 -4.09 21.36 -10.41
C PRO A 614 -4.45 20.97 -11.85
N MET A 615 -5.68 20.52 -12.12
CA MET A 615 -6.08 20.15 -13.49
C MET A 615 -6.21 21.36 -14.43
N HIS A 616 -6.45 22.56 -13.89
CA HIS A 616 -6.40 23.81 -14.65
C HIS A 616 -4.99 24.40 -14.70
N ASN A 617 -4.30 24.49 -13.58
CA ASN A 617 -3.03 25.21 -13.46
C ASN A 617 -1.85 24.42 -14.03
N VAL A 618 -1.77 23.12 -13.71
CA VAL A 618 -0.70 22.22 -14.12
C VAL A 618 -1.12 21.45 -15.37
N GLY A 619 -2.29 20.81 -15.33
CA GLY A 619 -2.77 19.94 -16.39
C GLY A 619 -2.10 18.57 -16.42
N VAL A 620 -2.40 17.79 -17.45
CA VAL A 620 -1.96 16.41 -17.64
C VAL A 620 -1.59 16.22 -19.11
N ALA A 621 -0.33 15.90 -19.41
CA ALA A 621 0.19 15.77 -20.78
C ALA A 621 -0.17 16.95 -21.71
N ASP A 622 0.14 18.17 -21.27
CA ASP A 622 -0.18 19.46 -21.91
C ASP A 622 -1.68 19.80 -22.03
N VAL A 623 -2.59 18.92 -21.62
CA VAL A 623 -4.02 19.19 -21.57
C VAL A 623 -4.39 19.80 -20.23
N LYS A 624 -5.15 20.91 -20.24
CA LYS A 624 -5.65 21.59 -19.04
C LYS A 624 -7.16 21.67 -19.07
N PHE A 625 -7.80 21.63 -17.90
CA PHE A 625 -9.22 21.94 -17.81
C PHE A 625 -9.43 23.40 -18.20
N TRP A 626 -10.07 23.64 -19.34
CA TRP A 626 -10.23 24.99 -19.85
C TRP A 626 -11.29 25.75 -19.06
N LEU A 627 -10.90 26.90 -18.48
CA LEU A 627 -11.79 27.80 -17.74
C LEU A 627 -11.85 29.22 -18.33
N MET A 628 -10.83 29.64 -19.08
CA MET A 628 -10.69 31.03 -19.51
C MET A 628 -9.97 31.17 -20.84
N ASP A 629 -10.30 32.25 -21.55
CA ASP A 629 -9.59 32.73 -22.73
C ASP A 629 -8.80 34.00 -22.35
N PRO A 630 -7.46 33.98 -22.43
CA PRO A 630 -6.64 35.13 -22.05
C PRO A 630 -6.87 36.37 -22.93
N ALA A 631 -7.52 36.23 -24.09
CA ALA A 631 -7.84 37.34 -24.98
C ALA A 631 -9.17 38.06 -24.62
N ILE A 632 -9.90 37.57 -23.63
CA ILE A 632 -11.23 38.03 -23.25
C ILE A 632 -11.20 38.70 -21.87
N ASP A 633 -12.14 39.61 -21.60
CA ASP A 633 -12.23 40.32 -20.32
C ASP A 633 -12.63 39.40 -19.15
N ASP A 634 -12.27 39.81 -17.93
CA ASP A 634 -12.52 39.03 -16.71
C ASP A 634 -14.01 38.69 -16.49
N ALA A 635 -14.95 39.60 -16.83
CA ALA A 635 -16.37 39.37 -16.56
C ALA A 635 -16.93 38.25 -17.46
N THR A 636 -16.53 38.25 -18.74
CA THR A 636 -16.90 37.18 -19.68
C THR A 636 -16.19 35.87 -19.33
N ASN A 637 -14.91 35.90 -18.94
CA ASN A 637 -14.17 34.71 -18.49
C ASN A 637 -14.77 34.07 -17.23
N ILE A 638 -15.29 34.87 -16.29
CA ILE A 638 -16.04 34.36 -15.14
C ILE A 638 -17.27 33.54 -15.59
N LEU A 639 -17.99 33.98 -16.63
CA LEU A 639 -19.11 33.24 -17.18
C LEU A 639 -18.67 31.96 -17.90
N TYR A 640 -17.62 32.02 -18.72
CA TYR A 640 -17.06 30.84 -19.38
C TYR A 640 -16.66 29.76 -18.36
N ALA A 641 -15.95 30.14 -17.29
CA ALA A 641 -15.55 29.22 -16.24
C ALA A 641 -16.75 28.57 -15.54
N LYS A 642 -17.76 29.35 -15.16
CA LYS A 642 -18.97 28.82 -14.49
C LYS A 642 -19.78 27.91 -15.41
N VAL A 643 -19.86 28.19 -16.70
CA VAL A 643 -20.50 27.31 -17.69
C VAL A 643 -19.73 26.01 -17.89
N ALA A 644 -18.40 26.08 -18.02
CA ALA A 644 -17.56 24.89 -18.14
C ALA A 644 -17.71 23.96 -16.92
N ILE A 645 -17.64 24.54 -15.71
CA ILE A 645 -17.83 23.82 -14.44
C ILE A 645 -19.23 23.22 -14.36
N ALA A 646 -20.27 24.00 -14.63
CA ALA A 646 -21.65 23.51 -14.56
C ALA A 646 -21.92 22.39 -15.55
N ALA A 647 -21.35 22.45 -16.77
CA ALA A 647 -21.53 21.43 -17.79
C ALA A 647 -20.95 20.08 -17.35
N PHE A 648 -19.78 20.08 -16.71
CA PHE A 648 -19.18 18.90 -16.11
C PHE A 648 -20.03 18.37 -14.92
N LEU A 649 -20.39 19.25 -13.98
CA LEU A 649 -21.16 18.86 -12.79
C LEU A 649 -22.54 18.29 -13.14
N ALA A 650 -23.18 18.77 -14.21
CA ALA A 650 -24.46 18.27 -14.68
C ALA A 650 -24.44 16.77 -14.98
N GLN A 651 -23.32 16.28 -15.53
CA GLN A 651 -23.10 14.87 -15.82
C GLN A 651 -22.88 14.10 -14.52
N SER A 652 -21.94 14.56 -13.71
CA SER A 652 -21.63 14.02 -12.37
C SER A 652 -22.86 13.85 -11.48
N MET A 653 -23.78 14.84 -11.51
CA MET A 653 -25.04 14.80 -10.77
C MET A 653 -25.97 13.68 -11.24
N LYS A 654 -25.97 13.36 -12.53
CA LYS A 654 -26.76 12.28 -13.11
C LYS A 654 -26.11 10.91 -12.89
N GLU A 655 -24.79 10.80 -13.02
CA GLU A 655 -24.07 9.52 -12.95
C GLU A 655 -23.96 8.97 -11.52
N THR A 656 -23.42 9.74 -10.57
CA THR A 656 -22.93 9.17 -9.30
C THR A 656 -23.44 9.90 -8.06
N ILE A 657 -23.49 11.23 -8.09
CA ILE A 657 -23.85 12.04 -6.91
C ILE A 657 -25.28 11.72 -6.45
N LYS A 658 -26.22 11.55 -7.39
CA LYS A 658 -27.61 11.16 -7.09
C LYS A 658 -27.70 9.85 -6.30
N TYR A 659 -26.76 8.93 -6.50
CA TYR A 659 -26.73 7.63 -5.82
C TYR A 659 -25.85 7.63 -4.58
N ASN A 660 -25.08 8.69 -4.34
CA ASN A 660 -24.10 8.80 -3.25
C ASN A 660 -23.05 7.69 -3.27
N VAL A 661 -22.58 7.30 -4.45
CA VAL A 661 -21.56 6.25 -4.63
C VAL A 661 -20.36 6.75 -5.40
N CYS A 662 -19.18 6.24 -5.06
CA CYS A 662 -17.96 6.40 -5.85
C CYS A 662 -17.77 5.22 -6.80
N ASP A 663 -18.11 4.02 -6.35
CA ASP A 663 -18.07 2.78 -7.11
C ASP A 663 -19.35 2.52 -7.88
N GLU A 664 -19.20 1.84 -9.00
CA GLU A 664 -20.30 1.36 -9.82
C GLU A 664 -21.22 0.42 -9.05
N ASN A 665 -22.52 0.68 -9.16
CA ASN A 665 -23.53 -0.27 -8.66
C ASN A 665 -23.69 -1.42 -9.65
N ASN A 666 -24.05 -2.60 -9.16
CA ASN A 666 -24.51 -3.67 -10.04
C ASN A 666 -25.89 -3.29 -10.63
N TRP A 667 -25.91 -2.92 -11.91
CA TRP A 667 -27.08 -2.57 -12.70
C TRP A 667 -27.57 -3.72 -13.59
N SER A 668 -26.97 -4.90 -13.48
CA SER A 668 -27.22 -6.03 -14.39
C SER A 668 -28.55 -6.74 -14.08
N ILE A 669 -29.66 -6.06 -14.36
CA ILE A 669 -31.04 -6.56 -14.21
C ILE A 669 -31.76 -6.48 -15.56
N ASN A 670 -32.30 -7.61 -16.03
CA ASN A 670 -32.92 -7.72 -17.37
C ASN A 670 -32.01 -7.30 -18.54
N THR A 671 -30.69 -7.47 -18.40
CA THR A 671 -29.68 -6.97 -19.35
C THR A 671 -29.12 -8.05 -20.29
N GLY A 672 -29.60 -9.29 -20.15
CA GLY A 672 -29.30 -10.44 -21.00
C GLY A 672 -28.30 -11.43 -20.42
N GLU A 673 -27.81 -11.18 -19.21
CA GLU A 673 -26.96 -12.08 -18.42
C GLU A 673 -27.75 -13.31 -17.92
N PRO A 674 -27.08 -14.41 -17.53
CA PRO A 674 -27.74 -15.64 -17.11
C PRO A 674 -28.67 -15.52 -15.89
N ILE A 675 -28.50 -14.48 -15.08
CA ILE A 675 -29.25 -14.20 -13.84
C ILE A 675 -29.21 -12.69 -13.56
N ASP A 676 -30.20 -12.15 -12.85
CA ASP A 676 -30.15 -10.78 -12.35
C ASP A 676 -29.08 -10.63 -11.25
N TYR A 677 -28.40 -9.48 -11.25
CA TYR A 677 -27.30 -9.13 -10.35
C TYR A 677 -26.22 -10.22 -10.21
N PRO A 678 -25.68 -10.74 -11.33
CA PRO A 678 -24.58 -11.69 -11.26
C PRO A 678 -23.36 -11.02 -10.59
N MET A 679 -22.61 -11.77 -9.80
CA MET A 679 -21.37 -11.25 -9.19
C MET A 679 -20.33 -10.85 -10.25
N THR A 680 -20.41 -11.45 -11.45
CA THR A 680 -19.58 -11.15 -12.62
C THR A 680 -19.77 -9.73 -13.16
N ALA A 681 -20.74 -8.98 -12.66
CA ALA A 681 -20.89 -7.55 -12.96
C ALA A 681 -19.62 -6.74 -12.64
N SER A 682 -18.75 -7.24 -11.73
CA SER A 682 -17.44 -6.64 -11.46
C SER A 682 -16.45 -6.73 -12.63
N CYS A 683 -16.73 -7.61 -13.60
CA CYS A 683 -15.96 -7.79 -14.82
C CYS A 683 -16.52 -6.98 -16.00
N GLY A 684 -17.78 -6.57 -15.90
CA GLY A 684 -18.50 -5.92 -16.98
C GLY A 684 -20.01 -6.06 -16.82
N GLN A 685 -20.74 -5.01 -17.19
CA GLN A 685 -22.20 -4.96 -17.16
C GLN A 685 -22.75 -4.61 -18.53
N LEU A 686 -24.03 -4.89 -18.79
CA LEU A 686 -24.65 -4.59 -20.09
C LEU A 686 -23.91 -5.25 -21.27
N GLN A 687 -23.47 -6.50 -21.05
CA GLN A 687 -22.66 -7.28 -22.01
C GLN A 687 -21.27 -6.71 -22.33
N GLN A 688 -20.79 -5.73 -21.56
CA GLN A 688 -19.43 -5.21 -21.68
C GLN A 688 -18.42 -6.16 -21.01
N ASP A 689 -17.15 -6.03 -21.37
CA ASP A 689 -16.01 -6.70 -20.74
C ASP A 689 -14.93 -5.66 -20.45
N TYR A 690 -14.91 -5.18 -19.20
CA TYR A 690 -14.04 -4.09 -18.78
C TYR A 690 -12.56 -4.45 -18.85
N ALA A 691 -12.23 -5.75 -18.73
CA ALA A 691 -10.86 -6.24 -18.80
C ALA A 691 -10.34 -6.32 -20.26
N SER A 692 -11.22 -6.21 -21.25
CA SER A 692 -10.85 -6.18 -22.68
C SER A 692 -10.86 -4.76 -23.25
N TYR A 693 -11.08 -3.73 -22.41
CA TYR A 693 -11.05 -2.33 -22.85
C TYR A 693 -9.63 -1.94 -23.24
N GLY A 694 -9.47 -1.53 -24.50
CA GLY A 694 -8.17 -1.23 -25.10
C GLY A 694 -7.52 -2.42 -25.80
N GLU A 695 -8.20 -3.57 -25.93
CA GLU A 695 -7.71 -4.70 -26.73
C GLU A 695 -8.20 -4.58 -28.18
N ASP A 696 -7.30 -4.75 -29.15
CA ASP A 696 -7.66 -4.79 -30.57
C ASP A 696 -8.28 -6.14 -30.97
N SER A 697 -8.75 -6.27 -32.22
CA SER A 697 -9.34 -7.52 -32.71
C SER A 697 -8.38 -8.71 -32.80
N LEU A 698 -7.07 -8.47 -32.64
CA LEU A 698 -6.01 -9.48 -32.66
C LEU A 698 -5.57 -9.87 -31.23
N GLY A 699 -6.12 -9.24 -30.20
CA GLY A 699 -5.76 -9.48 -28.81
C GLY A 699 -4.59 -8.63 -28.31
N ASN A 700 -4.14 -7.63 -29.08
CA ASN A 700 -3.07 -6.75 -28.64
C ASN A 700 -3.63 -5.62 -27.78
N ASP A 701 -3.06 -5.43 -26.60
CA ASP A 701 -3.40 -4.31 -25.73
C ASP A 701 -2.88 -2.99 -26.31
N ASN A 702 -3.69 -1.94 -26.16
CA ASN A 702 -3.29 -0.55 -26.29
C ASN A 702 -2.08 -0.28 -25.37
N PRO A 703 -1.08 0.52 -25.81
CA PRO A 703 0.11 0.83 -25.00
C PRO A 703 -0.20 1.37 -23.60
N TYR A 704 -1.34 2.03 -23.41
CA TYR A 704 -1.78 2.62 -22.15
C TYR A 704 -2.73 1.72 -21.35
N SER A 705 -3.03 0.49 -21.79
CA SER A 705 -3.88 -0.41 -21.01
C SER A 705 -3.12 -0.91 -19.78
N CYS A 706 -3.70 -0.74 -18.59
CA CYS A 706 -3.15 -1.36 -17.38
C CYS A 706 -2.90 -2.86 -17.61
N PRO A 707 -1.84 -3.48 -17.07
CA PRO A 707 -1.65 -4.92 -17.20
C PRO A 707 -2.82 -5.71 -16.60
N ARG A 708 -3.14 -6.88 -17.18
CA ARG A 708 -4.08 -7.82 -16.53
C ARG A 708 -3.44 -8.34 -15.25
N ASN A 709 -4.26 -8.52 -14.20
CA ASN A 709 -3.80 -9.03 -12.91
C ASN A 709 -4.78 -10.07 -12.39
N SER A 710 -4.48 -11.36 -12.61
CA SER A 710 -5.30 -12.46 -12.08
C SER A 710 -5.25 -12.55 -10.55
N LYS A 711 -4.24 -11.91 -9.92
CA LYS A 711 -4.02 -11.88 -8.48
C LYS A 711 -4.72 -10.71 -7.76
N MET A 712 -5.51 -9.90 -8.45
CA MET A 712 -6.16 -8.72 -7.86
C MET A 712 -7.23 -9.14 -6.84
N GLU A 713 -7.11 -8.64 -5.61
CA GLU A 713 -8.09 -8.80 -4.52
C GLU A 713 -8.60 -7.43 -4.08
N VAL A 714 -9.76 -7.03 -4.57
CA VAL A 714 -10.32 -5.70 -4.34
C VAL A 714 -11.84 -5.76 -4.14
N SER A 715 -12.35 -4.94 -3.23
CA SER A 715 -13.78 -4.77 -2.97
C SER A 715 -14.13 -3.30 -3.05
N ALA A 716 -15.21 -2.98 -3.77
CA ALA A 716 -15.81 -1.64 -3.79
C ALA A 716 -16.15 -1.18 -2.37
N LEU A 717 -15.95 0.10 -2.10
CA LEU A 717 -16.26 0.70 -0.79
C LEU A 717 -17.68 1.23 -0.71
N THR A 718 -18.23 1.62 -1.84
CA THR A 718 -19.58 2.17 -1.92
C THR A 718 -20.48 1.29 -2.77
N ASN A 719 -21.77 1.33 -2.45
CA ASN A 719 -22.82 0.69 -3.22
C ASN A 719 -24.15 1.39 -2.93
N ALA A 720 -25.13 1.06 -3.75
CA ALA A 720 -26.49 1.48 -3.60
C ALA A 720 -27.10 1.04 -2.27
N THR A 721 -27.94 1.89 -1.68
CA THR A 721 -28.53 1.65 -0.35
C THR A 721 -30.05 1.51 -0.35
N TRP A 722 -30.67 1.36 -1.53
CA TRP A 722 -32.10 1.05 -1.61
C TRP A 722 -32.41 -0.33 -1.02
N TYR A 723 -33.70 -0.59 -0.77
CA TYR A 723 -34.12 -1.84 -0.16
C TYR A 723 -33.80 -3.03 -1.07
N GLY A 724 -32.96 -3.97 -0.59
CA GLY A 724 -32.48 -5.11 -1.38
C GLY A 724 -31.46 -4.73 -2.45
N ALA A 725 -30.83 -3.56 -2.35
CA ALA A 725 -29.78 -3.14 -3.26
C ALA A 725 -28.65 -4.17 -3.36
N PRO A 726 -28.04 -4.34 -4.55
CA PRO A 726 -26.90 -5.21 -4.70
C PRO A 726 -25.73 -4.76 -3.83
N GLY A 727 -25.05 -5.75 -3.26
CA GLY A 727 -23.84 -5.52 -2.47
C GLY A 727 -22.70 -4.96 -3.31
N PRO A 728 -21.62 -4.50 -2.66
CA PRO A 728 -20.43 -4.00 -3.34
C PRO A 728 -19.84 -5.01 -4.32
N LEU A 729 -19.33 -4.50 -5.46
CA LEU A 729 -18.57 -5.30 -6.42
C LEU A 729 -17.25 -5.76 -5.83
N PHE A 730 -16.72 -6.88 -6.32
CA PHE A 730 -15.41 -7.38 -5.93
C PHE A 730 -14.73 -8.16 -7.05
N ALA A 731 -13.40 -8.24 -6.97
CA ALA A 731 -12.57 -9.15 -7.73
C ALA A 731 -11.67 -9.93 -6.78
N ALA A 732 -11.43 -11.19 -7.12
CA ALA A 732 -10.57 -12.09 -6.36
C ALA A 732 -10.01 -13.18 -7.29
N PRO A 733 -8.82 -13.72 -6.98
CA PRO A 733 -8.29 -14.88 -7.68
C PRO A 733 -9.18 -16.10 -7.51
N ASP A 734 -9.25 -16.98 -8.50
CA ASP A 734 -10.04 -18.20 -8.40
C ASP A 734 -9.55 -19.10 -7.27
N ALA A 735 -8.24 -19.10 -7.02
CA ALA A 735 -7.65 -19.89 -5.94
C ALA A 735 -8.17 -19.45 -4.55
N VAL A 736 -8.39 -18.15 -4.32
CA VAL A 736 -8.97 -17.62 -3.06
C VAL A 736 -10.40 -18.11 -2.89
N LEU A 737 -11.22 -17.95 -3.93
CA LEU A 737 -12.63 -18.32 -3.86
C LEU A 737 -12.81 -19.85 -3.79
N ALA A 738 -11.98 -20.61 -4.49
CA ALA A 738 -11.97 -22.07 -4.44
C ALA A 738 -11.59 -22.61 -3.06
N GLU A 739 -10.53 -22.08 -2.43
CA GLU A 739 -10.12 -22.46 -1.08
C GLU A 739 -11.25 -22.26 -0.06
N LYS A 740 -12.05 -21.20 -0.25
CA LYS A 740 -13.21 -20.86 0.59
C LYS A 740 -14.48 -21.62 0.21
N GLY A 741 -14.47 -22.44 -0.84
CA GLY A 741 -15.64 -23.17 -1.32
C GLY A 741 -16.72 -22.28 -1.96
N LEU A 742 -16.34 -21.09 -2.44
CA LEU A 742 -17.24 -20.08 -3.03
C LEU A 742 -17.43 -20.24 -4.54
N LEU A 743 -16.70 -21.15 -5.19
CA LEU A 743 -16.87 -21.47 -6.61
C LEU A 743 -17.63 -22.79 -6.81
N VAL A 744 -18.55 -22.82 -7.77
CA VAL A 744 -19.22 -24.04 -8.25
C VAL A 744 -18.88 -24.24 -9.73
N ASN A 745 -18.14 -25.31 -10.05
CA ASN A 745 -17.60 -25.57 -11.40
C ASN A 745 -16.77 -24.39 -11.95
N GLY A 746 -16.00 -23.71 -11.10
CA GLY A 746 -15.18 -22.55 -11.47
C GLY A 746 -15.96 -21.24 -11.63
N ASN A 747 -17.25 -21.21 -11.29
CA ASN A 747 -18.10 -20.04 -11.49
C ASN A 747 -18.62 -19.48 -10.17
N VAL A 748 -18.78 -18.17 -10.13
CA VAL A 748 -19.48 -17.46 -9.05
C VAL A 748 -21.00 -17.46 -9.27
N GLY A 749 -21.76 -17.04 -8.27
CA GLY A 749 -23.21 -16.88 -8.39
C GLY A 749 -23.64 -15.42 -8.49
N TYR A 750 -24.61 -15.03 -7.69
CA TYR A 750 -25.32 -13.76 -7.84
C TYR A 750 -25.71 -13.16 -6.49
N TRP A 751 -26.10 -11.89 -6.51
CA TRP A 751 -26.72 -11.23 -5.37
C TRP A 751 -28.24 -11.45 -5.41
N GLU A 752 -28.78 -12.11 -4.40
CA GLU A 752 -30.24 -12.17 -4.24
C GLU A 752 -30.72 -10.97 -3.41
N THR A 753 -31.87 -10.40 -3.77
CA THR A 753 -32.34 -9.11 -3.21
C THR A 753 -33.37 -9.25 -2.09
N SER A 754 -33.78 -10.48 -1.78
CA SER A 754 -35.03 -10.79 -1.07
C SER A 754 -34.85 -11.31 0.36
N SER A 755 -33.70 -11.90 0.72
CA SER A 755 -33.49 -12.35 2.11
C SER A 755 -33.54 -11.15 3.04
N TRP A 756 -34.42 -11.21 4.02
CA TRP A 756 -34.51 -10.18 5.06
C TRP A 756 -33.30 -10.23 6.00
N CYS A 757 -32.76 -9.05 6.35
CA CYS A 757 -31.77 -8.90 7.40
C CYS A 757 -32.44 -8.33 8.66
N ASN A 758 -32.44 -9.12 9.75
CA ASN A 758 -32.98 -8.67 11.02
C ASN A 758 -32.02 -7.64 11.64
N THR A 759 -32.42 -6.38 11.70
CA THR A 759 -31.58 -5.28 12.21
C THR A 759 -31.20 -5.41 13.70
N ALA A 760 -31.81 -6.36 14.43
CA ALA A 760 -31.44 -6.70 15.80
C ALA A 760 -30.24 -7.68 15.89
N GLU A 761 -29.81 -8.26 14.76
CA GLU A 761 -28.77 -9.30 14.67
C GLU A 761 -27.52 -8.85 13.90
N ALA A 762 -27.51 -7.65 13.31
CA ALA A 762 -26.36 -7.13 12.56
C ALA A 762 -25.26 -6.65 13.53
N GLY A 763 -24.10 -7.32 13.49
CA GLY A 763 -22.88 -6.90 14.18
C GLY A 763 -22.20 -5.69 13.51
N PRO A 764 -21.12 -5.16 14.12
CA PRO A 764 -20.29 -4.15 13.47
C PRO A 764 -19.62 -4.74 12.22
N ILE A 765 -19.55 -3.97 11.15
CA ILE A 765 -18.95 -4.44 9.90
C ILE A 765 -17.43 -4.43 10.03
N GLU A 766 -16.84 -5.55 9.67
CA GLU A 766 -15.40 -5.72 9.60
C GLU A 766 -14.89 -5.16 8.27
N GLU A 767 -14.73 -3.84 8.20
CA GLU A 767 -14.34 -3.10 6.98
C GLU A 767 -12.94 -3.50 6.46
N ASN A 768 -12.11 -4.08 7.33
CA ASN A 768 -10.80 -4.66 6.99
C ASN A 768 -10.90 -6.00 6.25
N LYS A 769 -12.06 -6.66 6.25
CA LYS A 769 -12.29 -7.86 5.43
C LYS A 769 -12.74 -7.49 4.02
N GLN A 770 -12.32 -8.32 3.06
CA GLN A 770 -12.88 -8.32 1.72
C GLN A 770 -14.38 -8.63 1.79
N VAL A 771 -15.17 -8.10 0.84
CA VAL A 771 -16.64 -8.19 0.93
C VAL A 771 -17.16 -9.62 0.87
N TYR A 772 -16.43 -10.52 0.20
CA TYR A 772 -16.72 -11.95 0.12
C TYR A 772 -16.36 -12.73 1.41
N ASP A 773 -15.63 -12.11 2.35
CA ASP A 773 -15.28 -12.67 3.65
C ASP A 773 -16.19 -12.16 4.79
N ARG A 774 -17.15 -11.30 4.47
CA ARG A 774 -18.10 -10.73 5.44
C ARG A 774 -19.30 -11.65 5.61
N GLU A 775 -19.82 -11.69 6.82
CA GLU A 775 -20.97 -12.51 7.17
C GLU A 775 -22.26 -12.03 6.47
N LYS A 776 -23.23 -12.93 6.36
CA LYS A 776 -24.55 -12.59 5.82
C LYS A 776 -25.17 -11.48 6.67
N CYS A 777 -25.75 -10.48 6.00
CA CYS A 777 -26.33 -9.28 6.63
C CYS A 777 -25.32 -8.31 7.27
N GLU A 778 -24.03 -8.54 7.08
CA GLU A 778 -22.93 -7.67 7.52
C GLU A 778 -22.03 -7.26 6.34
N THR A 779 -22.56 -7.34 5.12
CA THR A 779 -21.82 -7.08 3.89
C THR A 779 -21.50 -5.59 3.73
N TYR A 780 -22.45 -4.70 4.09
CA TYR A 780 -22.29 -3.24 4.01
C TYR A 780 -23.15 -2.49 5.05
N PRO A 781 -22.75 -1.26 5.45
CA PRO A 781 -23.44 -0.53 6.53
C PRO A 781 -24.93 -0.32 6.26
N GLY A 782 -25.77 -0.73 7.21
CA GLY A 782 -27.22 -0.55 7.13
C GLY A 782 -27.93 -1.50 6.16
N GLN A 783 -27.34 -2.63 5.81
CA GLN A 783 -27.96 -3.68 4.98
C GLN A 783 -29.32 -4.11 5.56
N LYS A 784 -30.37 -4.01 4.73
CA LYS A 784 -31.75 -4.35 5.11
C LYS A 784 -32.23 -5.68 4.54
N ALA A 785 -31.67 -6.06 3.40
CA ALA A 785 -32.00 -7.29 2.70
C ALA A 785 -30.89 -7.67 1.72
N GLY A 786 -30.96 -8.89 1.22
CA GLY A 786 -30.11 -9.44 0.19
C GLY A 786 -28.82 -10.07 0.71
N GLY A 787 -28.17 -10.82 -0.16
CA GLY A 787 -26.91 -11.51 0.15
C GLY A 787 -26.35 -12.27 -1.04
N PHE A 788 -25.10 -12.71 -0.89
CA PHE A 788 -24.41 -13.52 -1.88
C PHE A 788 -24.95 -14.96 -1.92
N VAL A 789 -25.25 -15.45 -3.13
CA VAL A 789 -25.60 -16.85 -3.40
C VAL A 789 -24.50 -17.47 -4.26
N TRP A 790 -23.79 -18.45 -3.74
CA TRP A 790 -22.63 -19.09 -4.37
C TRP A 790 -23.01 -20.41 -5.05
N ASN A 791 -23.77 -20.34 -6.15
CA ASN A 791 -24.28 -21.52 -6.86
C ASN A 791 -23.73 -21.71 -8.28
N GLY A 792 -22.82 -20.84 -8.73
CA GLY A 792 -22.21 -20.90 -10.05
C GLY A 792 -23.09 -20.44 -11.22
N ILE A 793 -24.31 -19.93 -10.96
CA ILE A 793 -25.28 -19.65 -12.03
C ILE A 793 -24.87 -18.48 -12.93
N ALA A 794 -23.96 -17.60 -12.48
CA ALA A 794 -23.45 -16.54 -13.34
C ALA A 794 -22.56 -17.08 -14.48
N GLY A 795 -22.08 -18.32 -14.36
CA GLY A 795 -21.42 -19.05 -15.44
C GLY A 795 -20.02 -18.54 -15.82
N LYS A 796 -19.44 -17.64 -15.01
CA LYS A 796 -18.05 -17.16 -15.12
C LYS A 796 -17.45 -16.92 -13.73
N SER A 797 -16.14 -16.74 -13.69
CA SER A 797 -15.35 -16.28 -12.54
C SER A 797 -15.27 -14.73 -12.48
N VAL A 798 -14.74 -14.19 -11.38
CA VAL A 798 -14.35 -12.76 -11.20
C VAL A 798 -12.82 -12.54 -11.17
N GLU A 799 -12.03 -13.57 -11.50
CA GLU A 799 -10.57 -13.48 -11.61
C GLU A 799 -10.16 -12.55 -12.76
N GLY A 800 -9.18 -11.68 -12.51
CA GLY A 800 -8.70 -10.71 -13.50
C GLY A 800 -9.64 -9.53 -13.77
N CYS A 801 -10.72 -9.40 -13.00
CA CYS A 801 -11.64 -8.26 -13.02
C CYS A 801 -11.10 -7.13 -12.13
N GLY A 802 -11.95 -6.17 -11.72
CA GLY A 802 -11.53 -5.05 -10.87
C GLY A 802 -11.61 -3.67 -11.52
N TRP A 803 -12.04 -3.61 -12.79
CA TRP A 803 -12.04 -2.40 -13.62
C TRP A 803 -13.42 -1.77 -13.78
N TRP A 804 -14.30 -1.92 -12.79
CA TRP A 804 -15.61 -1.25 -12.75
C TRP A 804 -15.48 0.25 -12.57
N GLY A 805 -16.57 0.96 -12.82
CA GLY A 805 -16.65 2.42 -12.74
C GLY A 805 -16.28 2.98 -11.38
N ARG A 806 -15.32 3.91 -11.35
CA ARG A 806 -14.94 4.65 -10.13
C ARG A 806 -14.92 6.16 -10.34
N GLY A 807 -15.21 6.86 -9.25
CA GLY A 807 -15.24 8.32 -9.21
C GLY A 807 -16.44 8.90 -9.95
N VAL A 808 -16.44 10.22 -10.09
CA VAL A 808 -17.66 11.01 -10.35
C VAL A 808 -18.30 10.76 -11.72
N ILE A 809 -17.53 10.33 -12.71
CA ILE A 809 -18.02 9.96 -14.05
C ILE A 809 -17.89 8.46 -14.37
N GLN A 810 -17.59 7.64 -13.35
CA GLN A 810 -17.42 6.20 -13.51
C GLN A 810 -16.34 5.84 -14.53
N THR A 811 -15.09 6.17 -14.21
CA THR A 811 -13.93 5.73 -15.01
C THR A 811 -13.90 4.20 -15.01
N THR A 812 -14.05 3.60 -16.19
CA THR A 812 -14.28 2.14 -16.35
C THR A 812 -13.32 1.54 -17.37
N GLY A 813 -12.82 0.34 -17.08
CA GLY A 813 -12.01 -0.49 -17.97
C GLY A 813 -10.51 -0.17 -17.98
N ARG A 814 -9.72 -1.18 -18.32
CA ARG A 814 -8.24 -1.15 -18.24
C ARG A 814 -7.59 0.02 -18.95
N LEU A 815 -8.07 0.38 -20.14
CA LEU A 815 -7.53 1.49 -20.91
C LEU A 815 -7.70 2.85 -20.19
N ASN A 816 -8.87 3.10 -19.60
CA ASN A 816 -9.14 4.40 -18.98
C ASN A 816 -8.37 4.56 -17.67
N PHE A 817 -8.34 3.52 -16.84
CA PHE A 817 -7.48 3.49 -15.65
C PHE A 817 -6.01 3.62 -16.03
N GLY A 818 -5.58 2.97 -17.11
CA GLY A 818 -4.19 2.99 -17.53
C GLY A 818 -3.74 4.35 -18.08
N LYS A 819 -4.56 5.02 -18.91
CA LYS A 819 -4.31 6.42 -19.30
C LYS A 819 -4.19 7.33 -18.06
N LEU A 820 -5.14 7.22 -17.13
CA LEU A 820 -5.12 8.01 -15.89
C LEU A 820 -3.81 7.74 -15.12
N ASN A 821 -3.51 6.48 -14.83
CA ASN A 821 -2.31 6.08 -14.09
C ASN A 821 -1.01 6.52 -14.78
N HIS A 822 -0.93 6.43 -16.11
CA HIS A 822 0.25 6.84 -16.87
C HIS A 822 0.56 8.32 -16.71
N PHE A 823 -0.44 9.18 -16.72
CA PHE A 823 -0.20 10.61 -16.72
C PHE A 823 -0.28 11.29 -15.36
N ILE A 824 -0.95 10.71 -14.36
CA ILE A 824 -1.03 11.33 -13.02
C ILE A 824 -0.39 10.51 -11.91
N GLY A 825 -0.14 9.21 -12.14
CA GLY A 825 0.39 8.28 -11.14
C GLY A 825 1.71 7.64 -11.56
N ARG A 826 1.98 6.44 -11.04
CA ARG A 826 3.16 5.64 -11.41
C ARG A 826 2.91 4.92 -12.74
N SER A 827 3.49 5.47 -13.79
CA SER A 827 3.34 4.94 -15.14
C SER A 827 3.64 3.44 -15.25
N HIS A 828 2.79 2.76 -16.02
CA HIS A 828 2.89 1.33 -16.31
C HIS A 828 3.38 1.04 -17.73
N VAL A 829 3.54 2.09 -18.54
CA VAL A 829 3.90 1.99 -19.96
C VAL A 829 5.40 1.69 -20.07
N ASP A 830 5.76 0.73 -20.93
CA ASP A 830 7.16 0.41 -21.22
C ASP A 830 7.88 1.65 -21.77
N ALA A 831 8.97 2.06 -21.10
CA ALA A 831 9.78 3.21 -21.48
C ALA A 831 10.32 3.10 -22.92
N ASP A 832 10.52 1.87 -23.43
CA ASP A 832 10.95 1.66 -24.81
C ASP A 832 9.85 1.99 -25.84
N ASN A 833 8.58 2.11 -25.43
CA ASN A 833 7.48 2.47 -26.32
C ASN A 833 7.30 3.98 -26.47
N ILE A 834 7.86 4.78 -25.56
CA ILE A 834 7.73 6.24 -25.57
C ILE A 834 8.28 6.83 -26.88
N GLY A 835 7.50 7.74 -27.47
CA GLY A 835 7.78 8.40 -28.75
C GLY A 835 7.50 7.56 -30.00
N LYS A 836 7.08 6.30 -29.85
CA LYS A 836 6.73 5.41 -30.97
C LYS A 836 5.24 5.48 -31.29
N VAL A 837 4.90 5.16 -32.53
CA VAL A 837 3.51 4.89 -32.93
C VAL A 837 3.25 3.39 -32.81
N ILE A 838 2.40 3.00 -31.88
CA ILE A 838 1.99 1.61 -31.66
C ILE A 838 0.49 1.51 -31.93
N GLN A 839 0.08 0.62 -32.83
CA GLN A 839 -1.34 0.49 -33.24
C GLN A 839 -1.99 1.81 -33.68
N GLY A 840 -1.24 2.69 -34.33
CA GLY A 840 -1.72 4.01 -34.75
C GLY A 840 -1.78 5.08 -33.65
N ILE A 841 -1.35 4.75 -32.44
CA ILE A 841 -1.33 5.65 -31.28
C ILE A 841 0.09 6.12 -31.05
N GLN A 842 0.30 7.44 -31.04
CA GLN A 842 1.53 8.05 -30.57
C GLN A 842 1.61 7.85 -29.04
N VAL A 843 2.67 7.19 -28.57
CA VAL A 843 2.88 6.96 -27.14
C VAL A 843 3.68 8.13 -26.57
N ASP A 844 3.07 8.90 -25.69
CA ASP A 844 3.65 10.07 -25.04
C ASP A 844 4.32 9.67 -23.73
N ALA A 845 5.25 10.51 -23.28
CA ALA A 845 5.93 10.30 -22.00
C ALA A 845 5.00 10.67 -20.83
N ALA A 846 5.15 9.93 -19.72
CA ALA A 846 4.57 10.35 -18.45
C ALA A 846 5.29 11.63 -17.95
N PRO A 847 4.62 12.49 -17.16
CA PRO A 847 5.29 13.62 -16.52
C PRO A 847 6.45 13.15 -15.63
N GLU A 848 7.56 13.90 -15.60
CA GLU A 848 8.72 13.57 -14.76
C GLU A 848 8.41 13.61 -13.25
N ASN A 849 7.47 14.48 -12.85
CA ASN A 849 7.01 14.64 -11.48
C ASN A 849 5.47 14.64 -11.46
N PRO A 850 4.83 13.46 -11.58
CA PRO A 850 3.38 13.36 -11.66
C PRO A 850 2.73 13.73 -10.31
N LEU A 851 1.57 14.40 -10.37
CA LEU A 851 0.88 14.93 -9.19
C LEU A 851 0.64 13.89 -8.09
N TYR A 852 0.35 12.65 -8.48
CA TYR A 852 0.07 11.53 -7.59
C TYR A 852 1.12 10.41 -7.77
N ALA A 853 2.40 10.80 -7.84
CA ALA A 853 3.56 9.91 -7.94
C ALA A 853 3.61 8.78 -6.89
N ASP A 854 2.88 8.90 -5.80
CA ASP A 854 2.74 7.91 -4.73
C ASP A 854 1.71 6.82 -5.04
N LEU A 855 0.88 6.98 -6.08
CA LEU A 855 -0.22 6.07 -6.41
C LEU A 855 0.09 5.19 -7.63
N ASP A 856 -0.39 3.94 -7.59
CA ASP A 856 -0.45 3.02 -8.74
C ASP A 856 -1.88 2.53 -8.93
N LEU A 857 -2.65 3.25 -9.74
CA LEU A 857 -4.07 2.97 -9.99
C LEU A 857 -4.28 1.73 -10.86
N CYS A 858 -3.22 1.22 -11.50
CA CYS A 858 -3.29 -0.08 -12.19
C CYS A 858 -3.17 -1.26 -11.22
N SER A 859 -2.42 -1.09 -10.13
CA SER A 859 -2.25 -2.14 -9.13
C SER A 859 -3.32 -2.08 -8.04
N GLU A 860 -3.80 -0.88 -7.68
CA GLU A 860 -4.89 -0.65 -6.71
C GLU A 860 -5.88 0.42 -7.25
N PRO A 861 -6.83 0.05 -8.12
CA PRO A 861 -7.79 0.99 -8.69
C PRO A 861 -8.75 1.57 -7.64
N GLU A 862 -8.90 0.93 -6.48
CA GLU A 862 -9.78 1.40 -5.40
C GLU A 862 -9.30 2.70 -4.75
N LEU A 863 -8.03 3.09 -4.93
CA LEU A 863 -7.48 4.35 -4.40
C LEU A 863 -8.30 5.59 -4.81
N ILE A 864 -8.98 5.55 -5.96
CA ILE A 864 -9.89 6.62 -6.40
C ILE A 864 -11.02 6.87 -5.37
N CYS A 865 -11.49 5.81 -4.72
CA CYS A 865 -12.61 5.83 -3.78
C CYS A 865 -12.19 5.64 -2.32
N SER A 866 -11.03 5.03 -2.06
CA SER A 866 -10.54 4.74 -0.71
C SER A 866 -9.64 5.81 -0.11
N SER A 867 -8.96 6.61 -0.93
CA SER A 867 -7.96 7.54 -0.42
C SER A 867 -8.59 8.63 0.44
N THR A 868 -8.07 8.76 1.66
CA THR A 868 -8.43 9.85 2.58
C THR A 868 -7.43 11.00 2.54
N GLU A 869 -6.23 10.78 1.99
CA GLU A 869 -5.23 11.83 1.74
C GLU A 869 -5.52 12.60 0.44
N HIS A 870 -6.04 11.90 -0.58
CA HIS A 870 -6.33 12.46 -1.90
C HIS A 870 -7.83 12.34 -2.23
N GLY A 871 -8.68 12.94 -1.37
CA GLY A 871 -10.14 12.86 -1.50
C GLY A 871 -10.68 13.46 -2.80
N GLU A 872 -9.88 14.29 -3.48
CA GLU A 872 -10.15 14.90 -4.77
C GLU A 872 -10.00 13.94 -5.97
N LEU A 873 -9.35 12.77 -5.81
CA LEU A 873 -9.13 11.80 -6.91
C LEU A 873 -10.43 11.36 -7.60
N LYS A 874 -11.51 11.19 -6.82
CA LYS A 874 -12.85 10.87 -7.34
C LYS A 874 -13.34 11.91 -8.35
N TRP A 875 -12.91 13.17 -8.23
CA TRP A 875 -13.20 14.23 -9.19
C TRP A 875 -12.19 14.24 -10.33
N ILE A 876 -10.90 14.08 -10.04
CA ILE A 876 -9.82 14.09 -11.05
C ILE A 876 -10.04 13.03 -12.11
N ALA A 877 -10.45 11.82 -11.74
CA ALA A 877 -10.76 10.77 -12.71
C ALA A 877 -11.80 11.24 -13.75
N GLY A 878 -12.83 11.97 -13.31
CA GLY A 878 -13.84 12.54 -14.21
C GLY A 878 -13.38 13.78 -14.97
N ILE A 879 -12.60 14.65 -14.34
CA ILE A 879 -12.03 15.85 -14.97
C ILE A 879 -11.05 15.44 -16.07
N PHE A 880 -10.23 14.42 -15.84
CA PHE A 880 -9.31 13.87 -16.83
C PHE A 880 -10.04 13.35 -18.06
N PHE A 881 -11.12 12.57 -17.87
CA PHE A 881 -11.99 12.17 -18.99
C PHE A 881 -12.58 13.39 -19.70
N TRP A 882 -13.13 14.35 -18.96
CA TRP A 882 -13.77 15.54 -19.54
C TRP A 882 -12.79 16.36 -20.39
N MET A 883 -11.57 16.55 -19.93
CA MET A 883 -10.52 17.28 -20.65
C MET A 883 -10.17 16.63 -21.99
N ASN A 884 -10.01 15.30 -21.99
CA ASN A 884 -9.54 14.57 -23.16
C ASN A 884 -10.67 14.26 -24.15
N GLU A 885 -11.82 13.82 -23.65
CA GLU A 885 -12.88 13.24 -24.48
C GLU A 885 -14.01 14.23 -24.77
N VAL A 886 -14.20 15.27 -23.94
CA VAL A 886 -15.27 16.27 -24.12
C VAL A 886 -14.73 17.62 -24.59
N GLN A 887 -13.79 18.22 -23.85
CA GLN A 887 -13.14 19.47 -24.28
C GLN A 887 -12.23 19.25 -25.49
N GLY A 888 -11.56 18.09 -25.51
CA GLY A 888 -10.72 17.64 -26.62
C GLY A 888 -11.47 16.92 -27.75
N TYR A 889 -12.81 16.86 -27.71
CA TYR A 889 -13.59 16.13 -28.71
C TYR A 889 -13.22 16.54 -30.14
N SER A 890 -12.96 15.55 -30.97
CA SER A 890 -12.60 15.71 -32.37
C SER A 890 -13.18 14.57 -33.20
N ASN A 891 -13.75 14.91 -34.35
CA ASN A 891 -14.39 13.95 -35.25
C ASN A 891 -13.93 14.16 -36.69
N VAL A 892 -12.61 14.27 -36.90
CA VAL A 892 -12.00 14.56 -38.21
C VAL A 892 -12.50 13.58 -39.28
N GLY A 893 -13.12 14.10 -40.34
CA GLY A 893 -13.67 13.32 -41.45
C GLY A 893 -14.96 12.56 -41.13
N GLY A 894 -15.55 12.77 -39.95
CA GLY A 894 -16.85 12.24 -39.54
C GLY A 894 -17.97 13.30 -39.57
N PRO A 895 -19.21 12.91 -39.21
CA PRO A 895 -20.39 13.77 -39.30
C PRO A 895 -20.38 14.99 -38.37
N TYR A 896 -19.49 15.02 -37.37
CA TYR A 896 -19.38 16.11 -36.39
C TYR A 896 -18.04 16.84 -36.48
N GLU A 897 -17.38 16.84 -37.64
CA GLU A 897 -16.05 17.45 -37.82
C GLU A 897 -16.00 18.95 -37.49
N ASP A 898 -17.11 19.66 -37.70
CA ASP A 898 -17.23 21.11 -37.41
C ASP A 898 -17.55 21.41 -35.95
N TRP A 899 -17.90 20.41 -35.14
CA TRP A 899 -18.25 20.62 -33.74
C TRP A 899 -16.99 20.83 -32.90
N ASN A 900 -16.95 21.91 -32.12
CA ASN A 900 -15.83 22.23 -31.25
C ASN A 900 -16.32 22.75 -29.90
N TYR A 901 -15.89 22.12 -28.81
CA TYR A 901 -16.33 22.44 -27.44
C TYR A 901 -16.20 23.92 -27.10
N PHE A 902 -15.03 24.51 -27.38
CA PHE A 902 -14.74 25.90 -27.01
C PHE A 902 -15.62 26.88 -27.81
N THR A 903 -15.87 26.57 -29.08
CA THR A 903 -16.74 27.39 -29.94
C THR A 903 -18.19 27.34 -29.48
N GLU A 904 -18.70 26.15 -29.16
CA GLU A 904 -20.08 25.96 -28.71
C GLU A 904 -20.33 26.55 -27.31
N LEU A 905 -19.36 26.41 -26.39
CA LEU A 905 -19.44 27.04 -25.07
C LEU A 905 -19.50 28.57 -25.19
N LYS A 906 -18.60 29.16 -25.99
CA LYS A 906 -18.59 30.61 -26.24
C LYS A 906 -19.89 31.07 -26.87
N ALA A 907 -20.39 30.34 -27.88
CA ALA A 907 -21.66 30.64 -28.53
C ALA A 907 -22.86 30.60 -27.57
N TYR A 908 -22.86 29.66 -26.61
CA TYR A 908 -23.90 29.59 -25.58
C TYR A 908 -23.89 30.81 -24.65
N VAL A 909 -22.70 31.23 -24.20
CA VAL A 909 -22.54 32.41 -23.34
C VAL A 909 -22.85 33.69 -24.10
N ASP A 910 -22.30 33.87 -25.30
CA ASP A 910 -22.51 35.05 -26.15
C ASP A 910 -23.97 35.15 -26.63
N GLY A 911 -24.65 34.02 -26.77
CA GLY A 911 -26.08 33.90 -27.06
C GLY A 911 -27.01 34.20 -25.88
N GLY A 912 -26.46 34.58 -24.72
CA GLY A 912 -27.24 35.00 -23.56
C GLY A 912 -27.72 33.86 -22.66
N LEU A 913 -27.03 32.69 -22.68
CA LEU A 913 -27.32 31.54 -21.80
C LEU A 913 -28.73 30.95 -22.01
N VAL A 914 -29.17 30.90 -23.27
CA VAL A 914 -30.51 30.43 -23.66
C VAL A 914 -30.46 29.05 -24.32
N GLY A 915 -31.35 28.16 -23.87
CA GLY A 915 -31.56 26.85 -24.47
C GLY A 915 -30.59 25.76 -23.97
N ASP A 916 -30.80 24.54 -24.47
CA ASP A 916 -30.14 23.34 -23.94
C ASP A 916 -29.16 22.69 -24.94
N LYS A 917 -28.92 23.29 -26.12
CA LYS A 917 -28.10 22.67 -27.18
C LYS A 917 -26.70 22.30 -26.68
N PHE A 918 -25.95 23.27 -26.13
CA PHE A 918 -24.59 23.03 -25.65
C PHE A 918 -24.50 21.90 -24.61
N ILE A 919 -25.42 21.88 -23.65
CA ILE A 919 -25.43 20.83 -22.61
C ILE A 919 -25.90 19.49 -23.17
N ASN A 920 -26.82 19.47 -24.13
CA ASN A 920 -27.27 18.24 -24.79
C ASN A 920 -26.15 17.62 -25.62
N ASP A 921 -25.44 18.43 -26.40
CA ASP A 921 -24.28 17.99 -27.19
C ASP A 921 -23.21 17.37 -26.28
N THR A 922 -22.81 18.06 -25.22
CA THR A 922 -21.81 17.52 -24.27
C THR A 922 -22.31 16.28 -23.52
N SER A 923 -23.59 16.20 -23.20
CA SER A 923 -24.22 14.99 -22.62
C SER A 923 -24.19 13.81 -23.59
N GLY A 924 -24.38 14.06 -24.89
CA GLY A 924 -24.22 13.08 -25.94
C GLY A 924 -22.80 12.53 -26.02
N ILE A 925 -21.79 13.40 -25.92
CA ILE A 925 -20.39 12.97 -25.92
C ILE A 925 -20.13 12.04 -24.74
N VAL A 926 -20.56 12.42 -23.52
CA VAL A 926 -20.34 11.61 -22.31
C VAL A 926 -21.04 10.25 -22.39
N ASN A 927 -22.31 10.20 -22.82
CA ASN A 927 -23.11 8.98 -22.74
C ASN A 927 -23.01 8.07 -23.97
N ARG A 928 -22.66 8.65 -25.13
CA ARG A 928 -22.76 8.00 -26.44
C ARG A 928 -21.59 8.31 -27.39
N GLY A 929 -20.66 9.19 -27.01
CA GLY A 929 -19.48 9.52 -27.83
C GLY A 929 -19.77 10.45 -29.02
N CYS A 930 -20.90 11.15 -29.06
CA CYS A 930 -21.20 12.11 -30.13
C CYS A 930 -21.97 13.35 -29.63
N PRO A 931 -21.79 14.54 -30.22
CA PRO A 931 -22.45 15.76 -29.79
C PRO A 931 -23.89 15.89 -30.31
N ASP A 932 -24.77 14.94 -29.95
CA ASP A 932 -26.18 14.93 -30.34
C ASP A 932 -27.07 14.26 -29.26
N ASP A 933 -28.39 14.51 -29.29
CA ASP A 933 -29.37 13.87 -28.42
C ASP A 933 -29.62 12.39 -28.75
N LYS A 934 -29.18 11.97 -29.93
CA LYS A 934 -29.20 10.60 -30.44
C LYS A 934 -27.96 10.33 -31.27
N CYS A 935 -27.18 9.32 -30.89
CA CYS A 935 -25.97 8.94 -31.59
C CYS A 935 -26.17 7.66 -32.40
N LEU A 936 -25.54 7.59 -33.58
CA LEU A 936 -25.54 6.36 -34.38
C LEU A 936 -24.65 5.29 -33.74
N LYS A 937 -25.22 4.10 -33.55
CA LYS A 937 -24.46 2.89 -33.21
C LYS A 937 -23.74 2.31 -34.44
N PRO A 938 -22.74 1.43 -34.23
CA PRO A 938 -22.09 0.70 -35.33
C PRO A 938 -23.06 -0.13 -36.20
N ASP A 939 -24.21 -0.52 -35.66
CA ASP A 939 -25.28 -1.24 -36.37
C ASP A 939 -26.23 -0.30 -37.17
N GLY A 940 -25.98 1.01 -37.14
CA GLY A 940 -26.75 2.04 -37.83
C GLY A 940 -28.01 2.53 -37.10
N VAL A 941 -28.27 2.08 -35.87
CA VAL A 941 -29.43 2.51 -35.08
C VAL A 941 -29.11 3.79 -34.28
N LEU A 942 -30.02 4.76 -34.30
CA LEU A 942 -29.95 5.95 -33.44
C LEU A 942 -30.29 5.57 -31.99
N ASP A 943 -29.33 5.72 -31.09
CA ASP A 943 -29.46 5.47 -29.67
C ASP A 943 -29.63 6.78 -28.90
N PRO A 944 -30.77 7.01 -28.22
CA PRO A 944 -30.97 8.21 -27.41
C PRO A 944 -29.99 8.28 -26.25
N VAL A 945 -29.63 9.51 -25.89
CA VAL A 945 -28.85 9.82 -24.69
C VAL A 945 -29.68 9.59 -23.43
N ASP A 946 -29.14 8.82 -22.47
CA ASP A 946 -29.82 8.60 -21.19
C ASP A 946 -29.81 9.87 -20.32
N GLY A 947 -30.97 10.14 -19.70
CA GLY A 947 -31.10 11.21 -18.71
C GLY A 947 -30.90 12.62 -19.26
N LEU A 948 -31.06 12.84 -20.57
CA LEU A 948 -30.79 14.14 -21.21
C LEU A 948 -31.48 15.31 -20.51
N LYS A 949 -32.78 15.17 -20.18
CA LYS A 949 -33.52 16.19 -19.43
C LYS A 949 -32.97 16.41 -18.03
N ASP A 950 -32.62 15.34 -17.31
CA ASP A 950 -32.05 15.44 -15.96
C ASP A 950 -30.72 16.22 -16.00
N ARG A 951 -29.87 15.96 -17.00
CA ARG A 951 -28.58 16.65 -17.20
C ARG A 951 -28.79 18.13 -17.50
N ALA A 952 -29.72 18.47 -18.39
CA ALA A 952 -30.06 19.88 -18.67
C ALA A 952 -30.61 20.62 -17.43
N ASP A 953 -31.49 19.99 -16.66
CA ASP A 953 -32.01 20.56 -15.41
C ASP A 953 -30.89 20.73 -14.36
N ASN A 954 -29.99 19.75 -14.24
CA ASN A 954 -28.82 19.80 -13.36
C ASN A 954 -27.85 20.93 -13.74
N PHE A 955 -27.60 21.14 -15.04
CA PHE A 955 -26.77 22.21 -15.56
C PHE A 955 -27.28 23.59 -15.13
N LYS A 956 -28.58 23.86 -15.33
CA LYS A 956 -29.22 25.10 -14.89
C LYS A 956 -29.16 25.26 -13.37
N LYS A 957 -29.30 24.17 -12.62
CA LYS A 957 -29.20 24.17 -11.15
C LYS A 957 -27.79 24.56 -10.67
N ALA A 958 -26.75 23.97 -11.25
CA ALA A 958 -25.36 24.27 -10.92
C ALA A 958 -24.99 25.72 -11.26
N LEU A 959 -25.41 26.22 -12.44
CA LEU A 959 -25.23 27.63 -12.81
C LEU A 959 -25.87 28.58 -11.79
N LYS A 960 -27.11 28.29 -11.38
CA LYS A 960 -27.83 29.11 -10.41
C LYS A 960 -27.12 29.16 -9.06
N ALA A 961 -26.60 28.04 -8.58
CA ALA A 961 -25.81 27.98 -7.34
C ALA A 961 -24.48 28.74 -7.42
N MET A 962 -23.93 28.95 -8.62
CA MET A 962 -22.78 29.82 -8.84
C MET A 962 -23.16 31.27 -9.19
N GLY A 963 -24.44 31.64 -9.02
CA GLY A 963 -24.95 33.00 -9.24
C GLY A 963 -25.26 33.36 -10.70
N VAL A 964 -25.40 32.38 -11.59
CA VAL A 964 -25.70 32.56 -13.02
C VAL A 964 -27.12 32.09 -13.34
N ASN A 965 -27.94 32.97 -13.91
CA ASN A 965 -29.30 32.61 -14.33
C ASN A 965 -29.32 32.27 -15.83
N ALA A 966 -29.54 31.00 -16.15
CA ALA A 966 -29.78 30.51 -17.51
C ALA A 966 -31.27 30.22 -17.73
N THR A 967 -31.74 30.33 -18.99
CA THR A 967 -33.14 30.10 -19.38
C THR A 967 -33.29 28.94 -20.36
#